data_AF-A0A660PIA0-F1
#
_entry.id   AF-A0A660PIA0-F1
#
_cell.length_a   1.000
_cell.length_b   1.000
_cell.length_c   1.000
_cell.angle_alpha   90.00
_cell.angle_beta   90.00
_cell.angle_gamma   90.00
#
_symmetry.space_group_name_H-M   'P 1'
#
loop_
_entity.id
_entity.type
_entity.pdbx_description
1 polymer ?
#
loop_
_entity_poly.entity_id
_entity_poly.type
_entity_poly.pdbx_seq_one_letter_code
_entity_poly.pdbx_strand_id
1 'polypeptide(L)'
;MFGLRYLRNFTTAIVIIIIFSFIPGCVYYNTFYNAEKAFNRAEKGRKSSNKNVRGLGGDYKIAIEKSLKVIDNYPNTKWYDDALYILGISYFYTGQYLKAERRLRELLVNYPESKYIDESNLYLAKSKLLDNEIEDAIVLFEDIFKKDYDKEFKAEAAMAIGEYHFSNKNYKKAKQYFLEIRDSLGTDKEALKVQIYIADGNYNQFKFSDALGAYLQILGMNPDKLQKYHALFRAADCSYKLQRINDGMDYINTLMEEEIYFDSLSVLKLKVAEGYELDEDVQAAEEIYKDIINEEVDKRSSAKASYRLGLIYQFDYDDLVKAKEYYDNVGQISRGAEDAKDALQRSSDIGKLEIFGKTIEIDSTTTQSEIDAAALTQYYLSELYWFKLNKPDTAILEMQYLIDSFPIAYDVPRAMIALSQMYRDYKQDTVIADSILEEALVKYPNSDFTPDVLEILGLLGTVSDSGYALLNIHKAEKFIEQEEIDSARYYYQYVVDNYEESNFYLQARFALIWLTETFESPGDSSVYFAYTEFLDSFPNNDWAREARKKTSASSHVSSRQNVQDTIQENEGEPWGDQFKLDSKEKEKSDEYIDPMAGIYISIDGDSILNVDKDVKPSRFTEEFEFPVEAYTVDWRQYDFYFQIKLDFSGEVEDYRLMNPTPIEELNIRIERYIAGAEFEVSTMPLEQQGKWQVYKYRFTKPREFNQ
;
A
#
# COMPACT_ATOMS: atom_id res chain seq x y z
N MET A 1 -70.57 -29.45 78.41
CA MET A 1 -70.30 -28.16 77.73
C MET A 1 -68.85 -28.08 77.19
N PHE A 2 -68.26 -29.19 76.71
CA PHE A 2 -66.86 -29.22 76.22
C PHE A 2 -66.72 -29.56 74.72
N GLY A 3 -67.72 -30.20 74.07
CA GLY A 3 -67.64 -30.58 72.65
C GLY A 3 -67.89 -29.46 71.63
N LEU A 4 -68.73 -28.47 71.95
CA LEU A 4 -69.09 -27.37 71.03
C LEU A 4 -67.98 -26.32 70.82
N ARG A 5 -67.03 -26.22 71.77
CA ARG A 5 -65.91 -25.27 71.67
C ARG A 5 -64.78 -25.81 70.77
N TYR A 6 -64.63 -27.13 70.69
CA TYR A 6 -63.62 -27.80 69.86
C TYR A 6 -63.97 -27.76 68.36
N LEU A 7 -65.24 -28.01 68.00
CA LEU A 7 -65.71 -27.91 66.62
C LEU A 7 -65.59 -26.49 66.05
N ARG A 8 -65.87 -25.45 66.83
CA ARG A 8 -65.78 -24.04 66.38
C ARG A 8 -64.33 -23.62 66.08
N ASN A 9 -63.38 -24.05 66.90
CA ASN A 9 -61.96 -23.77 66.71
C ASN A 9 -61.35 -24.56 65.54
N PHE A 10 -61.88 -25.76 65.25
CA PHE A 10 -61.47 -26.57 64.10
C PHE A 10 -61.98 -25.96 62.78
N THR A 11 -63.22 -25.48 62.74
CA THR A 11 -63.77 -24.77 61.56
C THR A 11 -63.06 -23.44 61.28
N THR A 12 -62.69 -22.66 62.31
CA THR A 12 -61.92 -21.43 62.10
C THR A 12 -60.49 -21.71 61.67
N ALA A 13 -59.86 -22.79 62.18
CA ALA A 13 -58.55 -23.22 61.70
C ALA A 13 -58.59 -23.66 60.23
N ILE A 14 -59.63 -24.40 59.81
CA ILE A 14 -59.82 -24.80 58.39
C ILE A 14 -60.05 -23.57 57.51
N VAL A 15 -60.87 -22.60 57.93
CA VAL A 15 -61.08 -21.36 57.15
C VAL A 15 -59.81 -20.52 57.05
N ILE A 16 -59.01 -20.42 58.12
CA ILE A 16 -57.71 -19.73 58.08
C ILE A 16 -56.71 -20.48 57.18
N ILE A 17 -56.68 -21.82 57.22
CA ILE A 17 -55.85 -22.65 56.33
C ILE A 17 -56.29 -22.52 54.88
N ILE A 18 -57.60 -22.47 54.59
CA ILE A 18 -58.16 -22.23 53.26
C ILE A 18 -57.80 -20.82 52.78
N ILE A 19 -57.96 -19.79 53.60
CA ILE A 19 -57.56 -18.42 53.26
C ILE A 19 -56.06 -18.34 53.00
N PHE A 20 -55.22 -18.97 53.85
CA PHE A 20 -53.76 -19.00 53.65
C PHE A 20 -53.31 -19.84 52.44
N SER A 21 -54.12 -20.80 51.96
CA SER A 21 -53.82 -21.55 50.74
C SER A 21 -54.21 -20.80 49.45
N PHE A 22 -54.98 -19.71 49.54
CA PHE A 22 -55.26 -18.80 48.42
C PHE A 22 -54.36 -17.54 48.37
N ILE A 23 -53.58 -17.25 49.42
CA ILE A 23 -52.64 -16.11 49.45
C ILE A 23 -51.48 -16.22 48.41
N PRO A 24 -50.91 -17.41 48.11
CA PRO A 24 -49.83 -17.51 47.12
C PRO A 24 -50.24 -16.98 45.73
N GLY A 25 -51.50 -17.23 45.35
CA GLY A 25 -52.16 -16.76 44.12
C GLY A 25 -52.01 -15.27 43.83
N CYS A 26 -52.19 -14.45 44.86
CA CYS A 26 -52.26 -13.00 44.72
C CYS A 26 -50.87 -12.33 44.68
N VAL A 27 -49.86 -12.92 45.31
CA VAL A 27 -48.53 -12.30 45.42
C VAL A 27 -47.70 -12.51 44.14
N TYR A 28 -47.74 -13.70 43.53
CA TYR A 28 -47.01 -13.91 42.26
C TYR A 28 -47.65 -13.14 41.10
N TYR A 29 -48.99 -13.09 41.02
CA TYR A 29 -49.69 -12.35 39.97
C TYR A 29 -49.35 -10.86 40.03
N ASN A 30 -49.30 -10.29 41.24
CA ASN A 30 -48.91 -8.89 41.42
C ASN A 30 -47.44 -8.65 41.02
N THR A 31 -46.55 -9.61 41.26
CA THR A 31 -45.13 -9.50 40.86
C THR A 31 -44.96 -9.52 39.34
N PHE A 32 -45.60 -10.47 38.65
CA PHE A 32 -45.59 -10.55 37.19
C PHE A 32 -46.28 -9.34 36.54
N TYR A 33 -47.45 -8.92 37.04
CA TYR A 33 -48.16 -7.74 36.55
C TYR A 33 -47.30 -6.47 36.61
N ASN A 34 -46.49 -6.31 37.67
CA ASN A 34 -45.55 -5.19 37.76
C ASN A 34 -44.41 -5.29 36.74
N ALA A 35 -43.95 -6.51 36.41
CA ALA A 35 -42.97 -6.73 35.34
C ALA A 35 -43.55 -6.33 33.98
N GLU A 36 -44.71 -6.89 33.63
CA GLU A 36 -45.43 -6.62 32.39
C GLU A 36 -45.78 -5.13 32.23
N LYS A 37 -46.26 -4.49 33.29
CA LYS A 37 -46.56 -3.05 33.27
C LYS A 37 -45.31 -2.20 33.01
N ALA A 38 -44.18 -2.52 33.64
CA ALA A 38 -42.93 -1.81 33.39
C ALA A 38 -42.44 -2.03 31.96
N PHE A 39 -42.47 -3.28 31.48
CA PHE A 39 -42.12 -3.66 30.11
C PHE A 39 -42.97 -2.92 29.07
N ASN A 40 -44.30 -2.92 29.24
CA ASN A 40 -45.21 -2.24 28.32
C ASN A 40 -45.01 -0.72 28.29
N ARG A 41 -44.63 -0.09 29.42
CA ARG A 41 -44.24 1.33 29.42
C ARG A 41 -42.96 1.56 28.63
N ALA A 42 -41.96 0.69 28.79
CA ALA A 42 -40.71 0.76 28.04
C ALA A 42 -40.96 0.59 26.53
N GLU A 43 -41.73 -0.43 26.14
CA GLU A 43 -42.07 -0.70 24.74
C GLU A 43 -42.91 0.41 24.11
N LYS A 44 -43.88 0.96 24.84
CA LYS A 44 -44.66 2.12 24.37
C LYS A 44 -43.75 3.33 24.15
N GLY A 45 -42.85 3.60 25.10
CA GLY A 45 -41.88 4.68 24.98
C GLY A 45 -40.98 4.48 23.76
N ARG A 46 -40.44 3.27 23.56
CA ARG A 46 -39.61 2.89 22.42
C ARG A 46 -40.35 3.10 21.09
N LYS A 47 -41.59 2.62 20.98
CA LYS A 47 -42.40 2.75 19.74
C LYS A 47 -42.85 4.19 19.46
N SER A 48 -42.96 5.04 20.49
CA SER A 48 -43.41 6.43 20.36
C SER A 48 -42.32 7.47 20.09
N SER A 49 -41.05 7.15 20.36
CA SER A 49 -39.97 8.15 20.36
C SER A 49 -39.08 8.03 19.12
N ASN A 50 -39.30 8.93 18.17
CA ASN A 50 -38.30 9.26 17.15
C ASN A 50 -37.21 10.12 17.81
N LYS A 51 -36.09 9.48 18.21
CA LYS A 51 -34.84 10.05 18.77
C LYS A 51 -34.84 10.48 20.26
N ASN A 52 -33.80 10.01 20.96
CA ASN A 52 -33.28 10.33 22.30
C ASN A 52 -33.88 9.61 23.53
N VAL A 53 -33.14 8.59 23.99
CA VAL A 53 -33.46 7.73 25.15
C VAL A 53 -32.59 8.10 26.36
N ARG A 54 -33.08 9.01 27.20
CA ARG A 54 -32.65 9.13 28.61
C ARG A 54 -33.84 8.77 29.49
N GLY A 55 -34.17 7.47 29.57
CA GLY A 55 -35.28 7.01 30.44
C GLY A 55 -35.71 5.55 30.28
N LEU A 56 -35.64 4.97 29.07
CA LEU A 56 -36.18 3.61 28.81
C LEU A 56 -35.43 2.50 29.58
N GLY A 57 -34.12 2.66 29.79
CA GLY A 57 -33.33 1.71 30.57
C GLY A 57 -33.80 1.53 32.01
N GLY A 58 -34.50 2.53 32.59
CA GLY A 58 -35.06 2.44 33.94
C GLY A 58 -36.23 1.44 34.02
N ASP A 59 -37.18 1.54 33.09
CA ASP A 59 -38.34 0.64 33.06
C ASP A 59 -37.93 -0.79 32.68
N TYR A 60 -36.99 -0.96 31.75
CA TYR A 60 -36.42 -2.30 31.47
C TYR A 60 -35.72 -2.91 32.68
N LYS A 61 -34.98 -2.12 33.47
CA LYS A 61 -34.37 -2.61 34.71
C LYS A 61 -35.41 -3.07 35.73
N ILE A 62 -36.54 -2.37 35.84
CA ILE A 62 -37.66 -2.79 36.69
C ILE A 62 -38.27 -4.08 36.17
N ALA A 63 -38.52 -4.18 34.85
CA ALA A 63 -39.03 -5.39 34.21
C ALA A 63 -38.11 -6.60 34.45
N ILE A 64 -36.78 -6.41 34.36
CA ILE A 64 -35.76 -7.42 34.69
C ILE A 64 -35.90 -7.88 36.15
N GLU A 65 -35.88 -6.95 37.11
CA GLU A 65 -35.94 -7.29 38.54
C GLU A 65 -37.20 -8.08 38.90
N LYS A 66 -38.36 -7.68 38.35
CA LYS A 66 -39.63 -8.35 38.63
C LYS A 66 -39.75 -9.68 37.91
N SER A 67 -39.29 -9.79 36.66
CA SER A 67 -39.33 -11.06 35.90
C SER A 67 -38.41 -12.11 36.52
N LEU A 68 -37.22 -11.72 37.00
CA LEU A 68 -36.33 -12.63 37.75
C LEU A 68 -37.03 -13.20 38.99
N LYS A 69 -37.74 -12.38 39.76
CA LYS A 69 -38.51 -12.86 40.91
C LYS A 69 -39.60 -13.86 40.53
N VAL A 70 -40.21 -13.71 39.35
CA VAL A 70 -41.19 -14.66 38.82
C VAL A 70 -40.51 -15.99 38.51
N ILE A 71 -39.38 -15.94 37.80
CA ILE A 71 -38.62 -17.12 37.36
C ILE A 71 -38.04 -17.89 38.57
N ASP A 72 -37.44 -17.19 39.54
CA ASP A 72 -36.73 -17.82 40.65
C ASP A 72 -37.69 -18.47 41.68
N ASN A 73 -38.84 -17.85 41.92
CA ASN A 73 -39.74 -18.26 43.00
C ASN A 73 -40.99 -19.01 42.52
N TYR A 74 -41.33 -18.92 41.22
CA TYR A 74 -42.58 -19.44 40.69
C TYR A 74 -42.41 -20.16 39.32
N PRO A 75 -41.58 -21.22 39.25
CA PRO A 75 -41.21 -21.88 37.99
C PRO A 75 -42.33 -22.63 37.27
N ASN A 76 -43.40 -23.01 37.98
CA ASN A 76 -44.51 -23.80 37.42
C ASN A 76 -45.76 -22.95 37.14
N THR A 77 -45.60 -21.67 36.80
CA THR A 77 -46.73 -20.77 36.55
C THR A 77 -47.01 -20.60 35.07
N LYS A 78 -48.27 -20.29 34.73
CA LYS A 78 -48.70 -19.98 33.35
C LYS A 78 -48.14 -18.67 32.78
N TRP A 79 -47.31 -17.96 33.54
CA TRP A 79 -46.69 -16.67 33.16
C TRP A 79 -45.18 -16.81 33.02
N TYR A 80 -44.66 -18.04 33.13
CA TYR A 80 -43.22 -18.26 33.15
C TYR A 80 -42.61 -17.95 31.78
N ASP A 81 -43.25 -18.39 30.70
CA ASP A 81 -42.85 -18.06 29.33
C ASP A 81 -43.00 -16.55 29.04
N ASP A 82 -44.10 -15.91 29.46
CA ASP A 82 -44.24 -14.45 29.37
C ASP A 82 -43.11 -13.71 30.13
N ALA A 83 -42.72 -14.21 31.31
CA ALA A 83 -41.63 -13.65 32.10
C ALA A 83 -40.25 -13.88 31.46
N LEU A 84 -40.01 -15.05 30.84
CA LEU A 84 -38.80 -15.33 30.08
C LEU A 84 -38.66 -14.38 28.88
N TYR A 85 -39.75 -14.18 28.14
CA TYR A 85 -39.80 -13.24 27.03
C TYR A 85 -39.49 -11.81 27.50
N ILE A 86 -40.24 -11.29 28.48
CA ILE A 86 -40.01 -9.93 29.03
C ILE A 86 -38.57 -9.77 29.49
N LEU A 87 -38.01 -10.78 30.17
CA LEU A 87 -36.64 -10.76 30.65
C LEU A 87 -35.63 -10.75 29.49
N GLY A 88 -35.84 -11.59 28.46
CA GLY A 88 -35.00 -11.65 27.26
C GLY A 88 -34.95 -10.31 26.52
N ILE A 89 -36.13 -9.75 26.20
CA ILE A 89 -36.23 -8.46 25.50
C ILE A 89 -35.67 -7.31 26.34
N SER A 90 -35.92 -7.30 27.65
CA SER A 90 -35.37 -6.28 28.55
C SER A 90 -33.85 -6.37 28.65
N TYR A 91 -33.28 -7.58 28.65
CA TYR A 91 -31.83 -7.75 28.59
C TYR A 91 -31.25 -7.23 27.27
N PHE A 92 -31.90 -7.50 26.14
CA PHE A 92 -31.49 -7.00 24.83
C PHE A 92 -31.41 -5.47 24.82
N TYR A 93 -32.50 -4.79 25.21
CA TYR A 93 -32.53 -3.32 25.22
C TYR A 93 -31.69 -2.66 26.32
N THR A 94 -31.15 -3.44 27.25
CA THR A 94 -30.17 -2.97 28.24
C THR A 94 -28.73 -3.37 27.90
N GLY A 95 -28.48 -3.87 26.68
CA GLY A 95 -27.15 -4.22 26.17
C GLY A 95 -26.57 -5.50 26.76
N GLN A 96 -27.40 -6.34 27.39
CA GLN A 96 -26.98 -7.60 28.01
C GLN A 96 -27.28 -8.78 27.07
N TYR A 97 -26.68 -8.78 25.87
CA TYR A 97 -27.05 -9.67 24.76
C TYR A 97 -26.91 -11.15 25.09
N LEU A 98 -25.80 -11.58 25.71
CA LEU A 98 -25.61 -12.97 26.15
C LEU A 98 -26.69 -13.43 27.16
N LYS A 99 -27.15 -12.53 28.04
CA LYS A 99 -28.25 -12.86 28.97
C LYS A 99 -29.59 -12.93 28.26
N ALA A 100 -29.82 -12.05 27.28
CA ALA A 100 -31.00 -12.10 26.42
C ALA A 100 -31.06 -13.42 25.66
N GLU A 101 -29.98 -13.81 24.98
CA GLU A 101 -29.87 -15.09 24.27
C GLU A 101 -30.26 -16.26 25.17
N ARG A 102 -29.67 -16.35 26.38
CA ARG A 102 -29.94 -17.45 27.30
C ARG A 102 -31.43 -17.59 27.64
N ARG A 103 -32.13 -16.47 27.87
CA ARG A 103 -33.55 -16.48 28.24
C ARG A 103 -34.48 -16.70 27.05
N LEU A 104 -34.13 -16.17 25.89
CA LEU A 104 -34.87 -16.41 24.66
C LEU A 104 -34.75 -17.87 24.22
N ARG A 105 -33.55 -18.48 24.29
CA ARG A 105 -33.36 -19.92 24.03
C ARG A 105 -34.13 -20.79 25.00
N GLU A 106 -34.13 -20.43 26.28
CA GLU A 106 -34.90 -21.15 27.30
C GLU A 106 -36.40 -21.15 26.97
N LEU A 107 -36.95 -20.02 26.53
CA LEU A 107 -38.32 -19.92 26.05
C LEU A 107 -38.56 -20.82 24.84
N LEU A 108 -37.73 -20.70 23.81
CA LEU A 108 -37.87 -21.43 22.54
C LEU A 108 -37.80 -22.95 22.73
N VAL A 109 -36.96 -23.45 23.64
CA VAL A 109 -36.78 -24.89 23.88
C VAL A 109 -37.86 -25.46 24.78
N ASN A 110 -38.20 -24.77 25.87
CA ASN A 110 -39.09 -25.33 26.91
C ASN A 110 -40.57 -25.00 26.69
N TYR A 111 -40.88 -23.96 25.90
CA TYR A 111 -42.23 -23.46 25.68
C TYR A 111 -42.52 -23.23 24.18
N PRO A 112 -42.42 -24.27 23.32
CA PRO A 112 -42.55 -24.14 21.87
C PRO A 112 -43.94 -23.68 21.39
N GLU A 113 -44.96 -23.75 22.25
CA GLU A 113 -46.33 -23.27 21.99
C GLU A 113 -46.57 -21.83 22.47
N SER A 114 -45.53 -21.13 22.94
CA SER A 114 -45.68 -19.76 23.43
C SER A 114 -46.06 -18.81 22.29
N LYS A 115 -46.86 -17.79 22.60
CA LYS A 115 -47.22 -16.73 21.63
C LYS A 115 -46.02 -15.84 21.24
N TYR A 116 -44.87 -15.99 21.91
CA TYR A 116 -43.68 -15.18 21.71
C TYR A 116 -42.57 -15.87 20.90
N ILE A 117 -42.84 -17.02 20.28
CA ILE A 117 -41.82 -17.79 19.55
C ILE A 117 -41.18 -16.95 18.44
N ASP A 118 -41.98 -16.34 17.57
CA ASP A 118 -41.46 -15.63 16.40
C ASP A 118 -40.60 -14.43 16.80
N GLU A 119 -41.11 -13.63 17.73
CA GLU A 119 -40.38 -12.48 18.26
C GLU A 119 -39.12 -12.92 19.03
N SER A 120 -39.20 -14.01 19.80
CA SER A 120 -38.02 -14.54 20.52
C SER A 120 -36.93 -15.02 19.58
N ASN A 121 -37.28 -15.66 18.45
CA ASN A 121 -36.31 -16.05 17.42
C ASN A 121 -35.62 -14.83 16.80
N LEU A 122 -36.39 -13.79 16.49
CA LEU A 122 -35.84 -12.53 15.95
C LEU A 122 -34.87 -11.86 16.93
N TYR A 123 -35.26 -11.70 18.19
CA TYR A 123 -34.37 -11.07 19.18
C TYR A 123 -33.19 -11.97 19.57
N LEU A 124 -33.31 -13.30 19.45
CA LEU A 124 -32.16 -14.19 19.59
C LEU A 124 -31.14 -13.93 18.47
N ALA A 125 -31.59 -13.84 17.22
CA ALA A 125 -30.72 -13.51 16.09
C ALA A 125 -30.05 -12.14 16.26
N LYS A 126 -30.82 -11.12 16.65
CA LYS A 126 -30.28 -9.77 16.94
C LYS A 126 -29.30 -9.76 18.10
N SER A 127 -29.59 -10.49 19.19
CA SER A 127 -28.69 -10.62 20.33
C SER A 127 -27.34 -11.15 19.88
N LYS A 128 -27.33 -12.23 19.10
CA LYS A 128 -26.08 -12.80 18.57
C LYS A 128 -25.33 -11.84 17.68
N LEU A 129 -26.03 -11.13 16.78
CA LEU A 129 -25.42 -10.15 15.91
C LEU A 129 -24.72 -9.04 16.72
N LEU A 130 -25.37 -8.54 17.77
CA LEU A 130 -24.81 -7.50 18.66
C LEU A 130 -23.75 -8.02 19.65
N ASP A 131 -23.70 -9.33 19.89
CA ASP A 131 -22.65 -10.01 20.66
C ASP A 131 -21.46 -10.45 19.78
N ASN A 132 -21.43 -9.99 18.51
CA ASN A 132 -20.39 -10.27 17.52
C ASN A 132 -20.32 -11.75 17.06
N GLU A 133 -21.39 -12.52 17.27
CA GLU A 133 -21.57 -13.88 16.74
C GLU A 133 -22.32 -13.81 15.39
N ILE A 134 -21.66 -13.24 14.39
CA ILE A 134 -22.30 -12.84 13.13
C ILE A 134 -22.80 -14.05 12.34
N GLU A 135 -22.01 -15.11 12.18
CA GLU A 135 -22.38 -16.29 11.37
C GLU A 135 -23.62 -16.98 11.94
N ASP A 136 -23.65 -17.20 13.25
CA ASP A 136 -24.81 -17.80 13.93
C ASP A 136 -26.05 -16.92 13.80
N ALA A 137 -25.88 -15.59 13.90
CA ALA A 137 -26.99 -14.65 13.71
C ALA A 137 -27.55 -14.75 12.29
N ILE A 138 -26.70 -14.82 11.27
CA ILE A 138 -27.12 -14.95 9.87
C ILE A 138 -27.87 -16.26 9.62
N VAL A 139 -27.44 -17.37 10.21
CA VAL A 139 -28.18 -18.65 10.14
C VAL A 139 -29.60 -18.50 10.69
N LEU A 140 -29.75 -17.82 11.83
CA LEU A 140 -31.07 -17.58 12.42
C LEU A 140 -31.92 -16.62 11.58
N PHE A 141 -31.34 -15.55 11.03
CA PHE A 141 -32.07 -14.66 10.13
C PHE A 141 -32.50 -15.37 8.85
N GLU A 142 -31.65 -16.23 8.27
CA GLU A 142 -32.04 -17.04 7.11
C GLU A 142 -33.20 -17.98 7.41
N ASP A 143 -33.23 -18.57 8.61
CA ASP A 143 -34.31 -19.43 9.06
C ASP A 143 -35.63 -18.65 9.17
N ILE A 144 -35.60 -17.47 9.79
CA ILE A 144 -36.74 -16.56 9.90
C ILE A 144 -37.26 -16.17 8.51
N PHE A 145 -36.34 -15.84 7.59
CA PHE A 145 -36.70 -15.43 6.23
C PHE A 145 -37.36 -16.56 5.42
N LYS A 146 -36.87 -17.80 5.55
CA LYS A 146 -37.34 -18.96 4.75
C LYS A 146 -38.63 -19.61 5.29
N LYS A 147 -38.88 -19.55 6.60
CA LYS A 147 -40.02 -20.22 7.24
C LYS A 147 -41.32 -19.38 7.19
N ASP A 148 -42.39 -19.92 7.78
CA ASP A 148 -43.66 -19.21 7.90
C ASP A 148 -43.60 -18.25 9.10
N TYR A 149 -43.31 -16.99 8.80
CA TYR A 149 -43.24 -15.86 9.72
C TYR A 149 -44.02 -14.69 9.11
N ASP A 150 -44.54 -13.81 9.96
CA ASP A 150 -45.17 -12.59 9.50
C ASP A 150 -44.21 -11.73 8.67
N LYS A 151 -44.80 -10.97 7.74
CA LYS A 151 -44.10 -10.11 6.79
C LYS A 151 -43.07 -9.18 7.46
N GLU A 152 -43.40 -8.63 8.63
CA GLU A 152 -42.52 -7.73 9.40
C GLU A 152 -41.23 -8.44 9.86
N PHE A 153 -41.33 -9.67 10.41
CA PHE A 153 -40.16 -10.44 10.83
C PHE A 153 -39.28 -10.84 9.64
N LYS A 154 -39.90 -11.21 8.52
CA LYS A 154 -39.17 -11.53 7.29
C LYS A 154 -38.45 -10.32 6.71
N ALA A 155 -39.07 -9.14 6.73
CA ALA A 155 -38.44 -7.90 6.29
C ALA A 155 -37.21 -7.57 7.13
N GLU A 156 -37.31 -7.71 8.45
CA GLU A 156 -36.19 -7.43 9.35
C GLU A 156 -35.04 -8.45 9.19
N ALA A 157 -35.36 -9.73 9.02
CA ALA A 157 -34.37 -10.76 8.72
C ALA A 157 -33.68 -10.51 7.36
N ALA A 158 -34.45 -10.21 6.31
CA ALA A 158 -33.91 -9.87 5.00
C ALA A 158 -32.99 -8.63 5.06
N MET A 159 -33.30 -7.66 5.92
CA MET A 159 -32.50 -6.44 6.06
C MET A 159 -31.15 -6.79 6.67
N ALA A 160 -31.13 -7.58 7.74
CA ALA A 160 -29.91 -8.03 8.39
C ALA A 160 -29.02 -8.85 7.43
N ILE A 161 -29.59 -9.79 6.68
CA ILE A 161 -28.84 -10.60 5.71
C ILE A 161 -28.32 -9.72 4.55
N GLY A 162 -29.16 -8.81 4.05
CA GLY A 162 -28.80 -7.86 3.01
C GLY A 162 -27.64 -6.96 3.42
N GLU A 163 -27.71 -6.34 4.60
CA GLU A 163 -26.67 -5.47 5.17
C GLU A 163 -25.36 -6.24 5.45
N TYR A 164 -25.46 -7.50 5.90
CA TYR A 164 -24.30 -8.39 6.04
C TYR A 164 -23.60 -8.63 4.69
N HIS A 165 -24.36 -8.99 3.65
CA HIS A 165 -23.76 -9.18 2.33
C HIS A 165 -23.24 -7.87 1.73
N PHE A 166 -23.91 -6.74 1.98
CA PHE A 166 -23.47 -5.43 1.50
C PHE A 166 -22.13 -5.02 2.11
N SER A 167 -21.98 -5.16 3.43
CA SER A 167 -20.74 -4.88 4.15
C SER A 167 -19.58 -5.78 3.69
N ASN A 168 -19.89 -7.03 3.33
CA ASN A 168 -18.93 -7.97 2.74
C ASN A 168 -18.71 -7.77 1.22
N LYS A 169 -19.10 -6.62 0.67
CA LYS A 169 -19.01 -6.26 -0.77
C LYS A 169 -19.71 -7.26 -1.71
N ASN A 170 -20.56 -8.14 -1.19
CA ASN A 170 -21.37 -9.11 -1.93
C ASN A 170 -22.67 -8.47 -2.43
N TYR A 171 -22.54 -7.34 -3.15
CA TYR A 171 -23.65 -6.47 -3.54
C TYR A 171 -24.76 -7.19 -4.34
N LYS A 172 -24.40 -8.18 -5.17
CA LYS A 172 -25.37 -8.98 -5.94
C LYS A 172 -26.28 -9.82 -5.04
N LYS A 173 -25.73 -10.44 -3.99
CA LYS A 173 -26.50 -11.20 -3.00
C LYS A 173 -27.33 -10.26 -2.13
N ALA A 174 -26.74 -9.17 -1.65
CA ALA A 174 -27.43 -8.15 -0.88
C ALA A 174 -28.67 -7.63 -1.62
N LYS A 175 -28.53 -7.32 -2.91
CA LYS A 175 -29.62 -6.86 -3.78
C LYS A 175 -30.80 -7.84 -3.83
N GLN A 176 -30.58 -9.15 -3.78
CA GLN A 176 -31.68 -10.13 -3.80
C GLN A 176 -32.59 -9.96 -2.57
N TYR A 177 -32.02 -9.86 -1.37
CA TYR A 177 -32.79 -9.65 -0.14
C TYR A 177 -33.42 -8.26 -0.07
N PHE A 178 -32.71 -7.24 -0.54
CA PHE A 178 -33.24 -5.87 -0.60
C PHE A 178 -34.42 -5.72 -1.57
N LEU A 179 -34.44 -6.44 -2.69
CA LEU A 179 -35.59 -6.45 -3.60
C LEU A 179 -36.84 -7.05 -2.94
N GLU A 180 -36.70 -8.11 -2.15
CA GLU A 180 -37.82 -8.68 -1.40
C GLU A 180 -38.41 -7.67 -0.41
N ILE A 181 -37.56 -6.91 0.29
CA ILE A 181 -38.03 -5.82 1.16
C ILE A 181 -38.74 -4.74 0.36
N ARG A 182 -38.15 -4.28 -0.75
CA ARG A 182 -38.72 -3.19 -1.54
C ARG A 182 -40.06 -3.55 -2.15
N ASP A 183 -40.18 -4.75 -2.70
CA ASP A 183 -41.26 -5.12 -3.59
C ASP A 183 -42.39 -5.86 -2.86
N SER A 184 -42.11 -6.57 -1.76
CA SER A 184 -43.08 -7.47 -1.13
C SER A 184 -43.14 -7.40 0.41
N LEU A 185 -42.02 -7.20 1.12
CA LEU A 185 -41.92 -7.38 2.58
C LEU A 185 -41.91 -6.09 3.41
N GLY A 186 -41.33 -5.00 2.91
CA GLY A 186 -41.15 -3.77 3.68
C GLY A 186 -42.38 -2.87 3.71
N THR A 187 -42.35 -1.93 4.65
CA THR A 187 -43.10 -0.67 4.61
C THR A 187 -42.48 0.31 3.60
N ASP A 188 -43.19 1.39 3.24
CA ASP A 188 -42.65 2.41 2.32
C ASP A 188 -41.29 2.97 2.77
N LYS A 189 -41.10 3.14 4.08
CA LYS A 189 -39.83 3.62 4.65
C LYS A 189 -38.70 2.60 4.50
N GLU A 190 -39.00 1.33 4.71
CA GLU A 190 -38.01 0.25 4.56
C GLU A 190 -37.68 0.03 3.09
N ALA A 191 -38.69 0.07 2.20
CA ALA A 191 -38.53 0.01 0.76
C ALA A 191 -37.60 1.13 0.26
N LEU A 192 -37.78 2.36 0.77
CA LEU A 192 -36.89 3.49 0.46
C LEU A 192 -35.47 3.25 0.98
N LYS A 193 -35.32 2.78 2.22
CA LYS A 193 -34.01 2.48 2.83
C LYS A 193 -33.24 1.46 1.99
N VAL A 194 -33.88 0.36 1.60
CA VAL A 194 -33.21 -0.68 0.78
C VAL A 194 -32.97 -0.23 -0.65
N GLN A 195 -33.80 0.67 -1.20
CA GLN A 195 -33.54 1.25 -2.52
C GLN A 195 -32.23 2.05 -2.55
N ILE A 196 -31.89 2.76 -1.46
CA ILE A 196 -30.58 3.42 -1.31
C ILE A 196 -29.46 2.38 -1.36
N TYR A 197 -29.55 1.29 -0.60
CA TYR A 197 -28.55 0.21 -0.65
C TYR A 197 -28.45 -0.44 -2.04
N ILE A 198 -29.56 -0.61 -2.76
CA ILE A 198 -29.53 -1.15 -4.12
C ILE A 198 -28.77 -0.19 -5.06
N ALA A 199 -29.02 1.12 -4.96
CA ALA A 199 -28.34 2.13 -5.75
C ALA A 199 -26.84 2.17 -5.44
N ASP A 200 -26.47 2.25 -4.16
CA ASP A 200 -25.07 2.24 -3.70
C ASP A 200 -24.36 0.93 -4.08
N GLY A 201 -25.06 -0.19 -4.03
CA GLY A 201 -24.52 -1.49 -4.42
C GLY A 201 -24.24 -1.58 -5.91
N ASN A 202 -25.06 -0.95 -6.76
CA ASN A 202 -24.77 -0.85 -8.20
C ASN A 202 -23.60 0.13 -8.44
N TYR A 203 -23.54 1.24 -7.71
CA TYR A 203 -22.45 2.23 -7.80
C TYR A 203 -21.10 1.60 -7.48
N ASN A 204 -20.99 0.87 -6.36
CA ASN A 204 -19.76 0.18 -5.95
C ASN A 204 -19.36 -0.98 -6.87
N GLN A 205 -20.27 -1.45 -7.73
CA GLN A 205 -19.97 -2.43 -8.80
C GLN A 205 -19.58 -1.75 -10.13
N PHE A 206 -19.39 -0.43 -10.14
CA PHE A 206 -19.15 0.38 -11.35
C PHE A 206 -20.27 0.28 -12.40
N LYS A 207 -21.48 -0.14 -11.99
CA LYS A 207 -22.66 -0.21 -12.86
C LYS A 207 -23.40 1.12 -12.87
N PHE A 208 -22.74 2.16 -13.36
CA PHE A 208 -23.20 3.54 -13.23
C PHE A 208 -24.57 3.79 -13.89
N SER A 209 -24.91 3.10 -14.99
CA SER A 209 -26.26 3.22 -15.59
C SER A 209 -27.35 2.63 -14.69
N ASP A 210 -27.11 1.47 -14.07
CA ASP A 210 -28.06 0.85 -13.15
C ASP A 210 -28.16 1.64 -11.84
N ALA A 211 -27.03 2.18 -11.37
CA ALA A 211 -26.96 3.03 -10.20
C ALA A 211 -27.75 4.33 -10.41
N LEU A 212 -27.54 5.02 -11.54
CA LEU A 212 -28.28 6.23 -11.91
C LEU A 212 -29.79 5.99 -11.88
N GLY A 213 -30.27 4.93 -12.55
CA GLY A 213 -31.68 4.58 -12.53
C GLY A 213 -32.21 4.31 -11.12
N ALA A 214 -31.42 3.60 -10.29
CA ALA A 214 -31.79 3.30 -8.91
C ALA A 214 -31.80 4.54 -7.99
N TYR A 215 -30.88 5.49 -8.18
CA TYR A 215 -30.89 6.76 -7.44
C TYR A 215 -32.08 7.63 -7.83
N LEU A 216 -32.42 7.71 -9.12
CA LEU A 216 -33.59 8.50 -9.57
C LEU A 216 -34.91 7.91 -9.05
N GLN A 217 -35.01 6.59 -8.86
CA GLN A 217 -36.17 5.96 -8.24
C GLN A 217 -36.44 6.45 -6.81
N ILE A 218 -35.39 6.80 -6.05
CA ILE A 218 -35.52 7.33 -4.68
C ILE A 218 -36.37 8.60 -4.67
N LEU A 219 -36.27 9.44 -5.69
CA LEU A 219 -37.02 10.70 -5.80
C LEU A 219 -38.53 10.48 -5.90
N GLY A 220 -38.96 9.32 -6.40
CA GLY A 220 -40.37 8.92 -6.46
C GLY A 220 -40.91 8.29 -5.17
N MET A 221 -40.05 8.07 -4.16
CA MET A 221 -40.38 7.32 -2.93
C MET A 221 -40.55 8.23 -1.69
N ASN A 222 -40.89 9.51 -1.89
CA ASN A 222 -41.03 10.52 -0.84
C ASN A 222 -39.80 10.62 0.09
N PRO A 223 -38.58 10.85 -0.47
CA PRO A 223 -37.37 10.91 0.32
C PRO A 223 -37.37 12.15 1.24
N ASP A 224 -36.73 12.02 2.39
CA ASP A 224 -36.40 13.19 3.19
C ASP A 224 -35.30 14.03 2.50
N LYS A 225 -34.99 15.18 3.08
CA LYS A 225 -34.01 16.13 2.54
C LYS A 225 -32.62 15.51 2.36
N LEU A 226 -32.16 14.72 3.33
CA LEU A 226 -30.83 14.12 3.28
C LEU A 226 -30.78 13.01 2.21
N GLN A 227 -31.85 12.24 2.09
CA GLN A 227 -31.99 11.19 1.09
C GLN A 227 -32.10 11.77 -0.33
N LYS A 228 -32.81 12.89 -0.51
CA LYS A 228 -32.87 13.62 -1.78
C LYS A 228 -31.50 14.14 -2.20
N TYR A 229 -30.78 14.79 -1.26
CA TYR A 229 -29.41 15.24 -1.48
C TYR A 229 -28.51 14.09 -1.95
N HIS A 230 -28.50 12.98 -1.20
CA HIS A 230 -27.70 11.82 -1.54
C HIS A 230 -28.02 11.26 -2.93
N ALA A 231 -29.31 11.12 -3.26
CA ALA A 231 -29.75 10.57 -4.53
C ALA A 231 -29.32 11.45 -5.72
N LEU A 232 -29.56 12.76 -5.66
CA LEU A 232 -29.21 13.68 -6.76
C LEU A 232 -27.69 13.84 -6.90
N PHE A 233 -26.96 13.95 -5.78
CA PHE A 233 -25.51 14.04 -5.81
C PHE A 233 -24.87 12.81 -6.45
N ARG A 234 -25.34 11.61 -6.08
CA ARG A 234 -24.87 10.35 -6.68
C ARG A 234 -25.36 10.16 -8.11
N ALA A 235 -26.54 10.65 -8.46
CA ALA A 235 -27.01 10.66 -9.85
C ALA A 235 -26.11 11.53 -10.74
N ALA A 236 -25.67 12.69 -10.25
CA ALA A 236 -24.71 13.53 -10.96
C ALA A 236 -23.38 12.82 -11.18
N ASP A 237 -22.84 12.22 -10.12
CA ASP A 237 -21.61 11.45 -10.18
C ASP A 237 -21.69 10.29 -11.18
N CYS A 238 -22.79 9.51 -11.17
CA CYS A 238 -23.04 8.48 -12.16
C CYS A 238 -23.11 9.05 -13.59
N SER A 239 -23.75 10.20 -13.76
CA SER A 239 -23.92 10.83 -15.07
C SER A 239 -22.58 11.29 -15.66
N TYR A 240 -21.70 11.86 -14.84
CA TYR A 240 -20.33 12.19 -15.24
C TYR A 240 -19.52 10.96 -15.63
N LYS A 241 -19.59 9.86 -14.85
CA LYS A 241 -18.94 8.59 -15.23
C LYS A 241 -19.49 7.99 -16.52
N LEU A 242 -20.70 8.37 -16.93
CA LEU A 242 -21.34 7.97 -18.18
C LEU A 242 -21.14 8.99 -19.31
N GLN A 243 -20.33 10.04 -19.12
CA GLN A 243 -20.11 11.13 -20.08
C GLN A 243 -21.40 11.89 -20.43
N ARG A 244 -22.36 11.94 -19.50
CA ARG A 244 -23.61 12.72 -19.60
C ARG A 244 -23.49 13.95 -18.73
N ILE A 245 -22.66 14.89 -19.16
CA ILE A 245 -22.24 16.05 -18.36
C ILE A 245 -23.44 16.95 -18.05
N ASN A 246 -24.26 17.29 -19.06
CA ASN A 246 -25.46 18.13 -18.89
C ASN A 246 -26.44 17.54 -17.87
N ASP A 247 -26.76 16.25 -17.95
CA ASP A 247 -27.65 15.58 -16.99
C ASP A 247 -27.10 15.70 -15.56
N GLY A 248 -25.77 15.51 -15.40
CA GLY A 248 -25.13 15.62 -14.09
C GLY A 248 -25.17 17.04 -13.53
N MET A 249 -24.91 18.04 -14.37
CA MET A 249 -25.01 19.45 -14.02
C MET A 249 -26.43 19.82 -13.58
N ASP A 250 -27.46 19.35 -14.29
CA ASP A 250 -28.87 19.60 -13.95
C ASP A 250 -29.22 19.05 -12.56
N TYR A 251 -28.73 17.85 -12.21
CA TYR A 251 -28.95 17.28 -10.88
C TYR A 251 -28.26 18.09 -9.76
N ILE A 252 -27.05 18.60 -10.00
CA ILE A 252 -26.34 19.44 -9.03
C ILE A 252 -26.99 20.81 -8.89
N ASN A 253 -27.38 21.44 -10.01
CA ASN A 253 -28.09 22.73 -9.99
C ASN A 253 -29.41 22.65 -9.22
N THR A 254 -30.14 21.53 -9.38
CA THR A 254 -31.35 21.26 -8.58
C THR A 254 -31.06 21.27 -7.07
N LEU A 255 -29.90 20.78 -6.64
CA LEU A 255 -29.49 20.86 -5.23
C LEU A 255 -29.06 22.28 -4.84
N MET A 256 -28.38 23.01 -5.71
CA MET A 256 -27.89 24.37 -5.41
C MET A 256 -29.01 25.41 -5.28
N GLU A 257 -30.18 25.20 -5.91
CA GLU A 257 -31.34 26.08 -5.77
C GLU A 257 -32.05 25.95 -4.41
N GLU A 258 -31.82 24.86 -3.67
CA GLU A 258 -32.48 24.62 -2.39
C GLU A 258 -31.68 25.21 -1.22
N GLU A 259 -32.22 26.26 -0.59
CA GLU A 259 -31.61 26.98 0.56
C GLU A 259 -31.11 26.05 1.69
N ILE A 260 -31.78 24.90 1.86
CA ILE A 260 -31.47 23.92 2.89
C ILE A 260 -30.13 23.20 2.68
N TYR A 261 -29.52 23.29 1.49
CA TYR A 261 -28.22 22.69 1.18
C TYR A 261 -27.10 23.73 1.07
N PHE A 262 -27.33 24.98 1.46
CA PHE A 262 -26.31 26.03 1.39
C PHE A 262 -25.07 25.72 2.25
N ASP A 263 -25.22 24.96 3.34
CA ASP A 263 -24.09 24.44 4.13
C ASP A 263 -23.17 23.49 3.33
N SER A 264 -23.65 22.94 2.21
CA SER A 264 -22.92 22.06 1.29
C SER A 264 -22.60 22.71 -0.05
N LEU A 265 -22.81 24.03 -0.19
CA LEU A 265 -22.71 24.72 -1.48
C LEU A 265 -21.32 24.59 -2.11
N SER A 266 -20.24 24.67 -1.32
CA SER A 266 -18.87 24.50 -1.83
C SER A 266 -18.63 23.11 -2.43
N VAL A 267 -19.23 22.06 -1.84
CA VAL A 267 -19.13 20.69 -2.34
C VAL A 267 -19.89 20.53 -3.65
N LEU A 268 -21.06 21.19 -3.77
CA LEU A 268 -21.84 21.21 -5.01
C LEU A 268 -21.11 21.98 -6.11
N LYS A 269 -20.57 23.17 -5.81
CA LYS A 269 -19.76 23.97 -6.73
C LYS A 269 -18.53 23.19 -7.23
N LEU A 270 -17.84 22.43 -6.36
CA LEU A 270 -16.74 21.54 -6.79
C LEU A 270 -17.22 20.53 -7.84
N LYS A 271 -18.43 19.97 -7.67
CA LYS A 271 -19.00 19.01 -8.62
C LYS A 271 -19.43 19.69 -9.93
N VAL A 272 -19.85 20.95 -9.90
CA VAL A 272 -20.07 21.74 -11.12
C VAL A 272 -18.76 21.97 -11.86
N ALA A 273 -17.71 22.42 -11.15
CA ALA A 273 -16.39 22.63 -11.75
C ALA A 273 -15.81 21.34 -12.35
N GLU A 274 -15.97 20.19 -11.67
CA GLU A 274 -15.64 18.87 -12.23
C GLU A 274 -16.41 18.57 -13.53
N GLY A 275 -17.68 18.97 -13.61
CA GLY A 275 -18.49 18.86 -14.83
C GLY A 275 -17.92 19.68 -15.98
N TYR A 276 -17.50 20.93 -15.73
CA TYR A 276 -16.86 21.77 -16.75
C TYR A 276 -15.49 21.25 -17.17
N GLU A 277 -14.67 20.74 -16.25
CA GLU A 277 -13.42 20.06 -16.62
C GLU A 277 -13.67 18.86 -17.55
N LEU A 278 -14.72 18.06 -17.29
CA LEU A 278 -15.10 16.95 -18.17
C LEU A 278 -15.63 17.40 -19.53
N ASP A 279 -16.18 18.61 -19.61
CA ASP A 279 -16.66 19.24 -20.86
C ASP A 279 -15.52 19.97 -21.61
N GLU A 280 -14.30 19.92 -21.09
CA GLU A 280 -13.13 20.65 -21.57
C GLU A 280 -13.27 22.20 -21.51
N ASP A 281 -14.28 22.71 -20.80
CA ASP A 281 -14.43 24.15 -20.51
C ASP A 281 -13.63 24.52 -19.25
N VAL A 282 -12.31 24.51 -19.42
CA VAL A 282 -11.33 24.79 -18.37
C VAL A 282 -11.52 26.19 -17.76
N GLN A 283 -11.99 27.17 -18.54
CA GLN A 283 -12.20 28.54 -18.08
C GLN A 283 -13.37 28.61 -17.09
N ALA A 284 -14.49 27.97 -17.40
CA ALA A 284 -15.64 27.92 -16.49
C ALA A 284 -15.29 27.16 -15.20
N ALA A 285 -14.54 26.06 -15.30
CA ALA A 285 -14.05 25.33 -14.13
C ALA A 285 -13.15 26.21 -13.24
N GLU A 286 -12.20 26.93 -13.85
CA GLU A 286 -11.28 27.84 -13.17
C GLU A 286 -12.02 28.94 -12.37
N GLU A 287 -13.02 29.59 -12.99
CA GLU A 287 -13.81 30.64 -12.33
C GLU A 287 -14.50 30.10 -11.06
N ILE A 288 -15.09 28.91 -11.14
CA ILE A 288 -15.77 28.29 -10.01
C ILE A 288 -14.77 27.88 -8.91
N TYR A 289 -13.62 27.32 -9.26
CA TYR A 289 -12.61 26.99 -8.25
C TYR A 289 -12.08 28.23 -7.54
N LYS A 290 -11.83 29.33 -8.25
CA LYS A 290 -11.44 30.61 -7.64
C LYS A 290 -12.53 31.14 -6.71
N ASP A 291 -13.79 31.05 -7.10
CA ASP A 291 -14.91 31.45 -6.28
C ASP A 291 -14.97 30.65 -4.95
N ILE A 292 -14.81 29.32 -5.01
CA ILE A 292 -14.75 28.46 -3.82
C ILE A 292 -13.59 28.82 -2.89
N ILE A 293 -12.44 29.19 -3.45
CA ILE A 293 -11.27 29.62 -2.66
C ILE A 293 -11.54 30.98 -2.01
N ASN A 294 -12.11 31.94 -2.73
CA ASN A 294 -12.34 33.30 -2.24
C ASN A 294 -13.44 33.38 -1.17
N GLU A 295 -14.46 32.53 -1.24
CA GLU A 295 -15.53 32.50 -0.24
C GLU A 295 -15.07 31.91 1.11
N GLU A 296 -14.02 31.07 1.11
CA GLU A 296 -13.40 30.41 2.29
C GLU A 296 -14.37 29.71 3.28
N VAL A 297 -15.57 29.32 2.82
CA VAL A 297 -16.62 28.76 3.70
C VAL A 297 -16.24 27.36 4.21
N ASP A 298 -15.66 26.53 3.36
CA ASP A 298 -15.22 25.17 3.71
C ASP A 298 -13.77 24.93 3.28
N LYS A 299 -12.87 24.85 4.26
CA LYS A 299 -11.44 24.66 4.04
C LYS A 299 -11.11 23.40 3.23
N ARG A 300 -11.90 22.33 3.37
CA ARG A 300 -11.67 21.10 2.59
C ARG A 300 -11.95 21.35 1.11
N SER A 301 -13.08 21.96 0.80
CA SER A 301 -13.45 22.30 -0.56
C SER A 301 -12.51 23.34 -1.19
N SER A 302 -12.11 24.37 -0.43
CA SER A 302 -11.14 25.38 -0.91
C SER A 302 -9.76 24.76 -1.17
N ALA A 303 -9.29 23.85 -0.32
CA ALA A 303 -8.04 23.12 -0.56
C ALA A 303 -8.11 22.25 -1.83
N LYS A 304 -9.24 21.54 -2.03
CA LYS A 304 -9.47 20.75 -3.25
C LYS A 304 -9.51 21.63 -4.50
N ALA A 305 -10.22 22.76 -4.44
CA ALA A 305 -10.30 23.72 -5.54
C ALA A 305 -8.91 24.29 -5.89
N SER A 306 -8.11 24.64 -4.88
CA SER A 306 -6.74 25.13 -5.10
C SER A 306 -5.87 24.05 -5.74
N TYR A 307 -5.98 22.80 -5.29
CA TYR A 307 -5.27 21.69 -5.92
C TYR A 307 -5.67 21.49 -7.40
N ARG A 308 -6.97 21.56 -7.72
CA ARG A 308 -7.46 21.46 -9.10
C ARG A 308 -6.99 22.60 -9.99
N LEU A 309 -6.96 23.83 -9.46
CA LEU A 309 -6.33 24.95 -10.18
C LEU A 309 -4.85 24.70 -10.43
N GLY A 310 -4.11 24.15 -9.46
CA GLY A 310 -2.71 23.77 -9.66
C GLY A 310 -2.53 22.83 -10.86
N LEU A 311 -3.40 21.82 -10.99
CA LEU A 311 -3.38 20.88 -12.12
C LEU A 311 -3.72 21.57 -13.44
N ILE A 312 -4.78 22.39 -13.49
CA ILE A 312 -5.17 23.16 -14.68
C ILE A 312 -4.01 24.04 -15.15
N TYR A 313 -3.41 24.78 -14.23
CA TYR A 313 -2.29 25.66 -14.56
C TYR A 313 -1.06 24.89 -15.01
N GLN A 314 -0.80 23.70 -14.47
CA GLN A 314 0.34 22.87 -14.88
C GLN A 314 0.15 22.23 -16.26
N PHE A 315 -1.05 21.70 -16.55
CA PHE A 315 -1.27 20.82 -17.70
C PHE A 315 -1.99 21.50 -18.86
N ASP A 316 -2.98 22.35 -18.60
CA ASP A 316 -3.79 22.99 -19.64
C ASP A 316 -3.19 24.34 -20.07
N TYR A 317 -2.75 25.14 -19.10
CA TYR A 317 -2.19 26.47 -19.39
C TYR A 317 -0.66 26.51 -19.49
N ASP A 318 0.02 25.48 -19.03
CA ASP A 318 1.48 25.42 -18.96
C ASP A 318 2.13 26.63 -18.26
N ASP A 319 1.54 27.06 -17.15
CA ASP A 319 2.04 28.13 -16.28
C ASP A 319 2.41 27.53 -14.92
N LEU A 320 3.64 27.02 -14.87
CA LEU A 320 4.20 26.34 -13.69
C LEU A 320 4.33 27.28 -12.48
N VAL A 321 4.49 28.59 -12.70
CA VAL A 321 4.59 29.57 -11.60
C VAL A 321 3.26 29.62 -10.85
N LYS A 322 2.16 29.81 -11.58
CA LYS A 322 0.83 29.78 -10.95
C LYS A 322 0.45 28.40 -10.43
N ALA A 323 0.82 27.34 -11.15
CA ALA A 323 0.58 25.98 -10.66
C ALA A 323 1.19 25.77 -9.27
N LYS A 324 2.45 26.19 -9.10
CA LYS A 324 3.14 26.15 -7.82
C LYS A 324 2.44 26.99 -6.75
N GLU A 325 2.03 28.23 -7.06
CA GLU A 325 1.27 29.07 -6.11
C GLU A 325 0.01 28.36 -5.60
N TYR A 326 -0.75 27.75 -6.50
CA TYR A 326 -1.97 27.02 -6.15
C TYR A 326 -1.71 25.75 -5.35
N TYR A 327 -0.63 25.01 -5.64
CA TYR A 327 -0.21 23.86 -4.85
C TYR A 327 0.27 24.25 -3.45
N ASP A 328 1.06 25.32 -3.32
CA ASP A 328 1.50 25.86 -2.03
C ASP A 328 0.32 26.26 -1.14
N ASN A 329 -0.71 26.84 -1.75
CA ASN A 329 -1.92 27.27 -1.05
C ASN A 329 -2.70 26.10 -0.43
N VAL A 330 -2.65 24.88 -0.99
CA VAL A 330 -3.33 23.69 -0.43
C VAL A 330 -2.89 23.43 1.02
N GLY A 331 -1.57 23.42 1.27
CA GLY A 331 -1.00 23.21 2.60
C GLY A 331 -1.25 24.38 3.57
N GLN A 332 -1.41 25.59 3.03
CA GLN A 332 -1.75 26.79 3.82
C GLN A 332 -3.21 26.77 4.27
N ILE A 333 -4.14 26.38 3.39
CA ILE A 333 -5.57 26.24 3.69
C ILE A 333 -5.80 25.09 4.68
N SER A 334 -5.28 23.90 4.38
CA SER A 334 -5.50 22.70 5.18
C SER A 334 -4.39 21.67 5.01
N ARG A 335 -3.47 21.60 5.98
CA ARG A 335 -2.41 20.58 6.06
C ARG A 335 -2.90 19.14 6.08
N GLY A 336 -4.15 18.90 6.52
CA GLY A 336 -4.78 17.59 6.55
C GLY A 336 -5.74 17.34 5.38
N ALA A 337 -5.68 18.16 4.32
CA ALA A 337 -6.44 17.89 3.11
C ALA A 337 -5.93 16.61 2.44
N GLU A 338 -6.83 15.90 1.77
CA GLU A 338 -6.53 14.65 1.08
C GLU A 338 -5.39 14.82 0.07
N ASP A 339 -5.42 15.91 -0.70
CA ASP A 339 -4.45 16.20 -1.76
C ASP A 339 -3.20 16.94 -1.27
N ALA A 340 -3.05 17.22 0.03
CA ALA A 340 -1.96 18.06 0.54
C ALA A 340 -0.56 17.47 0.32
N LYS A 341 -0.42 16.13 0.41
CA LYS A 341 0.87 15.44 0.18
C LYS A 341 1.30 15.58 -1.28
N ASP A 342 0.39 15.34 -2.21
CA ASP A 342 0.67 15.44 -3.65
C ASP A 342 0.93 16.89 -4.08
N ALA A 343 0.11 17.84 -3.59
CA ALA A 343 0.33 19.26 -3.85
C ALA A 343 1.72 19.72 -3.38
N LEU A 344 2.15 19.31 -2.18
CA LEU A 344 3.48 19.64 -1.67
C LEU A 344 4.59 19.07 -2.55
N GLN A 345 4.46 17.81 -2.99
CA GLN A 345 5.43 17.18 -3.89
C GLN A 345 5.53 17.94 -5.21
N ARG A 346 4.40 18.26 -5.84
CA ARG A 346 4.35 19.03 -7.10
C ARG A 346 4.93 20.42 -6.95
N SER A 347 4.60 21.13 -5.87
CA SER A 347 5.19 22.44 -5.58
C SER A 347 6.71 22.35 -5.42
N SER A 348 7.20 21.35 -4.68
CA SER A 348 8.62 21.10 -4.48
C SER A 348 9.34 20.82 -5.81
N ASP A 349 8.77 19.95 -6.64
CA ASP A 349 9.34 19.60 -7.94
C ASP A 349 9.37 20.80 -8.89
N ILE A 350 8.32 21.63 -8.94
CA ILE A 350 8.36 22.88 -9.70
C ILE A 350 9.40 23.86 -9.12
N GLY A 351 9.52 23.94 -7.79
CA GLY A 351 10.51 24.80 -7.13
C GLY A 351 11.95 24.46 -7.46
N LYS A 352 12.26 23.19 -7.78
CA LYS A 352 13.60 22.77 -8.23
C LYS A 352 14.01 23.40 -9.57
N LEU A 353 13.06 23.88 -10.39
CA LEU A 353 13.39 24.60 -11.62
C LEU A 353 14.20 25.87 -11.34
N GLU A 354 13.95 26.56 -10.23
CA GLU A 354 14.74 27.74 -9.85
C GLU A 354 16.18 27.36 -9.44
N ILE A 355 16.36 26.14 -8.94
CA ILE A 355 17.66 25.61 -8.53
C ILE A 355 18.47 25.22 -9.76
N PHE A 356 17.86 24.47 -10.68
CA PHE A 356 18.53 23.91 -11.85
C PHE A 356 18.60 24.85 -13.06
N GLY A 357 17.71 25.84 -13.17
CA GLY A 357 17.64 26.76 -14.31
C GLY A 357 18.77 27.79 -14.40
N LYS A 358 19.84 27.66 -13.59
CA LYS A 358 21.00 28.56 -13.66
C LYS A 358 22.01 28.03 -14.66
N THR A 359 22.09 28.69 -15.80
CA THR A 359 23.09 28.39 -16.84
C THR A 359 24.46 28.91 -16.42
N ILE A 360 25.50 28.09 -16.59
CA ILE A 360 26.90 28.51 -16.45
C ILE A 360 27.39 28.93 -17.83
N GLU A 361 27.94 30.14 -17.95
CA GLU A 361 28.68 30.56 -19.15
C GLU A 361 30.08 29.94 -19.12
N ILE A 362 30.40 29.10 -20.10
CA ILE A 362 31.73 28.50 -20.24
C ILE A 362 32.65 29.52 -20.90
N ASP A 363 33.75 29.86 -20.24
CA ASP A 363 34.82 30.67 -20.80
C ASP A 363 36.19 29.99 -20.65
N SER A 364 37.26 30.68 -21.08
CA SER A 364 38.62 30.13 -21.04
C SER A 364 39.17 29.85 -19.63
N THR A 365 38.46 30.27 -18.58
CA THR A 365 38.85 30.11 -17.18
C THR A 365 38.03 29.05 -16.45
N THR A 366 36.93 28.57 -17.04
CA THR A 366 36.10 27.50 -16.47
C THR A 366 36.90 26.20 -16.37
N THR A 367 36.92 25.61 -15.19
CA THR A 367 37.59 24.34 -14.92
C THR A 367 36.76 23.16 -15.42
N GLN A 368 37.40 22.03 -15.70
CA GLN A 368 36.70 20.80 -16.11
C GLN A 368 35.65 20.38 -15.08
N SER A 369 35.96 20.44 -13.79
CA SER A 369 35.02 20.11 -12.71
C SER A 369 33.79 21.02 -12.68
N GLU A 370 33.93 22.29 -13.04
CA GLU A 370 32.79 23.21 -13.15
C GLU A 370 31.92 22.90 -14.38
N ILE A 371 32.55 22.48 -15.49
CA ILE A 371 31.84 22.02 -16.70
C ILE A 371 31.05 20.73 -16.40
N ASP A 372 31.67 19.76 -15.72
CA ASP A 372 31.02 18.50 -15.34
C ASP A 372 29.83 18.76 -14.40
N ALA A 373 30.01 19.60 -13.38
CA ALA A 373 28.93 19.98 -12.47
C ALA A 373 27.78 20.72 -13.17
N ALA A 374 28.09 21.56 -14.16
CA ALA A 374 27.10 22.25 -14.97
C ALA A 374 26.28 21.27 -15.83
N ALA A 375 26.96 20.36 -16.53
CA ALA A 375 26.33 19.33 -17.34
C ALA A 375 25.44 18.41 -16.48
N LEU A 376 25.92 17.99 -15.32
CA LEU A 376 25.14 17.17 -14.39
C LEU A 376 23.89 17.89 -13.86
N THR A 377 23.99 19.19 -13.57
CA THR A 377 22.82 20.01 -13.19
C THR A 377 21.79 20.06 -14.32
N GLN A 378 22.26 20.25 -15.55
CA GLN A 378 21.42 20.25 -16.75
C GLN A 378 20.77 18.90 -17.01
N TYR A 379 21.48 17.80 -16.71
CA TYR A 379 20.95 16.44 -16.79
C TYR A 379 19.77 16.25 -15.83
N TYR A 380 19.93 16.65 -14.56
CA TYR A 380 18.86 16.60 -13.57
C TYR A 380 17.67 17.51 -13.91
N LEU A 381 17.91 18.64 -14.58
CA LEU A 381 16.82 19.48 -15.09
C LEU A 381 15.98 18.73 -16.14
N SER A 382 16.63 18.05 -17.08
CA SER A 382 15.94 17.22 -18.07
C SER A 382 15.11 16.11 -17.39
N GLU A 383 15.67 15.42 -16.40
CA GLU A 383 14.94 14.39 -15.65
C GLU A 383 13.74 14.94 -14.87
N LEU A 384 13.90 16.12 -14.27
CA LEU A 384 12.80 16.79 -13.58
C LEU A 384 11.64 17.04 -14.55
N TYR A 385 11.94 17.54 -15.74
CA TYR A 385 10.93 17.74 -16.78
C TYR A 385 10.30 16.42 -17.22
N TRP A 386 11.10 15.38 -17.41
CA TRP A 386 10.62 14.08 -17.89
C TRP A 386 9.74 13.37 -16.86
N PHE A 387 10.27 13.13 -15.64
CA PHE A 387 9.64 12.24 -14.66
C PHE A 387 8.67 12.94 -13.70
N LYS A 388 8.88 14.23 -13.41
CA LYS A 388 8.10 14.93 -12.37
C LYS A 388 7.10 15.91 -12.96
N LEU A 389 7.47 16.61 -14.03
CA LEU A 389 6.64 17.66 -14.61
C LEU A 389 5.80 17.17 -15.80
N ASN A 390 6.05 15.95 -16.29
CA ASN A 390 5.40 15.37 -17.46
C ASN A 390 5.54 16.28 -18.70
N LYS A 391 6.78 16.73 -18.94
CA LYS A 391 7.18 17.60 -20.05
C LYS A 391 8.28 16.93 -20.88
N PRO A 392 7.99 15.81 -21.56
CA PRO A 392 8.99 15.03 -22.28
C PRO A 392 9.64 15.80 -23.44
N ASP A 393 8.90 16.69 -24.11
CA ASP A 393 9.46 17.54 -25.16
C ASP A 393 10.49 18.55 -24.63
N THR A 394 10.19 19.19 -23.50
CA THR A 394 11.13 20.08 -22.82
C THR A 394 12.34 19.32 -22.32
N ALA A 395 12.14 18.15 -21.70
CA ALA A 395 13.23 17.30 -21.25
C ALA A 395 14.21 16.92 -22.38
N ILE A 396 13.69 16.55 -23.56
CA ILE A 396 14.51 16.26 -24.76
C ILE A 396 15.35 17.49 -25.15
N LEU A 397 14.75 18.68 -25.16
CA LEU A 397 15.47 19.93 -25.47
C LEU A 397 16.56 20.23 -24.44
N GLU A 398 16.28 20.06 -23.16
CA GLU A 398 17.26 20.27 -22.08
C GLU A 398 18.41 19.27 -22.16
N MET A 399 18.14 18.03 -22.58
CA MET A 399 19.16 16.99 -22.79
C MET A 399 20.01 17.28 -24.03
N GLN A 400 19.40 17.76 -25.12
CA GLN A 400 20.14 18.24 -26.30
C GLN A 400 21.04 19.42 -25.95
N TYR A 401 20.51 20.38 -25.19
CA TYR A 401 21.26 21.54 -24.74
C TYR A 401 22.49 21.12 -23.92
N LEU A 402 22.36 20.10 -23.07
CA LEU A 402 23.49 19.52 -22.34
C LEU A 402 24.60 19.07 -23.30
N ILE A 403 24.24 18.21 -24.25
CA ILE A 403 25.18 17.58 -25.20
C ILE A 403 25.87 18.66 -26.06
N ASP A 404 25.12 19.65 -26.51
CA ASP A 404 25.63 20.70 -27.39
C ASP A 404 26.51 21.72 -26.65
N SER A 405 26.13 22.09 -25.42
CA SER A 405 26.78 23.16 -24.66
C SER A 405 27.96 22.69 -23.82
N PHE A 406 27.96 21.44 -23.38
CA PHE A 406 28.99 20.85 -22.54
C PHE A 406 29.68 19.64 -23.19
N PRO A 407 30.13 19.70 -24.46
CA PRO A 407 30.55 18.53 -25.23
C PRO A 407 31.81 17.82 -24.69
N ILE A 408 32.48 18.36 -23.67
CA ILE A 408 33.63 17.73 -23.01
C ILE A 408 33.32 17.25 -21.59
N ALA A 409 32.06 17.39 -21.13
CA ALA A 409 31.69 16.94 -19.81
C ALA A 409 31.69 15.40 -19.74
N TYR A 410 32.04 14.87 -18.58
CA TYR A 410 32.12 13.43 -18.33
C TYR A 410 30.80 12.71 -18.65
N ASP A 411 29.66 13.26 -18.24
CA ASP A 411 28.33 12.65 -18.40
C ASP A 411 27.69 12.83 -19.80
N VAL A 412 28.37 13.44 -20.78
CA VAL A 412 27.78 13.61 -22.13
C VAL A 412 27.40 12.28 -22.79
N PRO A 413 28.24 11.23 -22.77
CA PRO A 413 27.87 9.95 -23.40
C PRO A 413 26.66 9.31 -22.73
N ARG A 414 26.55 9.43 -21.41
CA ARG A 414 25.34 9.04 -20.65
C ARG A 414 24.11 9.86 -21.05
N ALA A 415 24.25 11.17 -21.20
CA ALA A 415 23.20 12.04 -21.71
C ALA A 415 22.75 11.66 -23.13
N MET A 416 23.68 11.24 -23.99
CA MET A 416 23.38 10.75 -25.34
C MET A 416 22.62 9.41 -25.31
N ILE A 417 22.95 8.50 -24.39
CA ILE A 417 22.17 7.27 -24.15
C ILE A 417 20.74 7.62 -23.73
N ALA A 418 20.59 8.48 -22.72
CA ALA A 418 19.29 8.91 -22.23
C ALA A 418 18.48 9.59 -23.35
N LEU A 419 19.10 10.50 -24.12
CA LEU A 419 18.44 11.15 -25.25
C LEU A 419 18.01 10.15 -26.33
N SER A 420 18.85 9.16 -26.65
CA SER A 420 18.52 8.08 -27.59
C SER A 420 17.28 7.32 -27.14
N GLN A 421 17.21 6.95 -25.86
CA GLN A 421 16.03 6.29 -25.27
C GLN A 421 14.79 7.19 -25.33
N MET A 422 14.92 8.48 -25.01
CA MET A 422 13.81 9.44 -25.13
C MET A 422 13.26 9.50 -26.57
N TYR A 423 14.14 9.48 -27.59
CA TYR A 423 13.71 9.41 -28.99
C TYR A 423 13.08 8.08 -29.36
N ARG A 424 13.63 6.97 -28.87
CA ARG A 424 13.10 5.63 -29.15
C ARG A 424 11.71 5.43 -28.55
N ASP A 425 11.51 5.80 -27.29
CA ASP A 425 10.32 5.42 -26.54
C ASP A 425 9.20 6.45 -26.70
N TYR A 426 9.52 7.74 -26.62
CA TYR A 426 8.50 8.80 -26.71
C TYR A 426 8.29 9.29 -28.14
N LYS A 427 9.36 9.50 -28.92
CA LYS A 427 9.24 9.93 -30.33
C LYS A 427 9.02 8.78 -31.30
N GLN A 428 9.26 7.53 -30.89
CA GLN A 428 9.20 6.34 -31.74
C GLN A 428 10.12 6.47 -32.98
N ASP A 429 11.22 7.22 -32.84
CA ASP A 429 12.19 7.45 -33.90
C ASP A 429 13.49 6.70 -33.60
N THR A 430 13.54 5.45 -34.02
CA THR A 430 14.70 4.58 -33.81
C THR A 430 15.90 5.02 -34.65
N VAL A 431 15.68 5.73 -35.76
CA VAL A 431 16.77 6.17 -36.65
C VAL A 431 17.57 7.28 -35.99
N ILE A 432 16.88 8.28 -35.43
CA ILE A 432 17.55 9.33 -34.65
C ILE A 432 18.17 8.73 -33.39
N ALA A 433 17.46 7.83 -32.71
CA ALA A 433 17.98 7.14 -31.53
C ALA A 433 19.30 6.41 -31.81
N ASP A 434 19.37 5.59 -32.86
CA ASP A 434 20.59 4.87 -33.25
C ASP A 434 21.69 5.86 -33.69
N SER A 435 21.35 6.90 -34.46
CA SER A 435 22.32 7.91 -34.91
C SER A 435 22.99 8.64 -33.75
N ILE A 436 22.26 8.93 -32.66
CA ILE A 436 22.84 9.56 -31.45
C ILE A 436 23.88 8.62 -30.82
N LEU A 437 23.57 7.33 -30.71
CA LEU A 437 24.48 6.34 -30.13
C LEU A 437 25.71 6.10 -31.00
N GLU A 438 25.54 6.02 -32.31
CA GLU A 438 26.66 5.94 -33.26
C GLU A 438 27.58 7.17 -33.13
N GLU A 439 27.01 8.36 -32.97
CA GLU A 439 27.77 9.58 -32.72
C GLU A 439 28.52 9.53 -31.38
N ALA A 440 27.91 8.96 -30.32
CA ALA A 440 28.56 8.79 -29.03
C ALA A 440 29.82 7.92 -29.13
N LEU A 441 29.75 6.79 -29.85
CA LEU A 441 30.89 5.92 -30.12
C LEU A 441 32.03 6.63 -30.86
N VAL A 442 31.71 7.50 -31.81
CA VAL A 442 32.69 8.21 -32.63
C VAL A 442 33.32 9.38 -31.87
N LYS A 443 32.53 10.18 -31.17
CA LYS A 443 33.02 11.37 -30.46
C LYS A 443 33.67 11.05 -29.12
N TYR A 444 33.20 10.01 -28.43
CA TYR A 444 33.63 9.65 -27.08
C TYR A 444 34.15 8.22 -26.99
N PRO A 445 35.14 7.83 -27.82
CA PRO A 445 35.60 6.43 -27.93
C PRO A 445 36.32 5.91 -26.67
N ASN A 446 36.60 6.78 -25.70
CA ASN A 446 37.25 6.46 -24.43
C ASN A 446 36.32 6.60 -23.23
N SER A 447 35.01 6.76 -23.47
CA SER A 447 34.04 6.90 -22.39
C SER A 447 33.82 5.58 -21.66
N ASP A 448 33.63 5.66 -20.35
CA ASP A 448 33.26 4.51 -19.52
C ASP A 448 31.88 3.94 -19.90
N PHE A 449 31.03 4.73 -20.57
CA PHE A 449 29.71 4.34 -21.09
C PHE A 449 29.74 3.70 -22.49
N THR A 450 30.92 3.53 -23.10
CA THR A 450 31.05 2.89 -24.44
C THR A 450 30.45 1.48 -24.50
N PRO A 451 30.63 0.60 -23.49
CA PRO A 451 30.02 -0.73 -23.48
C PRO A 451 28.49 -0.69 -23.57
N ASP A 452 27.85 0.18 -22.79
CA ASP A 452 26.39 0.37 -22.83
C ASP A 452 25.90 0.74 -24.24
N VAL A 453 26.62 1.65 -24.91
CA VAL A 453 26.28 2.08 -26.27
C VAL A 453 26.41 0.92 -27.27
N LEU A 454 27.44 0.10 -27.15
CA LEU A 454 27.64 -1.08 -28.00
C LEU A 454 26.53 -2.11 -27.78
N GLU A 455 26.12 -2.34 -26.54
CA GLU A 455 25.03 -3.25 -26.21
C GLU A 455 23.71 -2.77 -26.79
N ILE A 456 23.34 -1.50 -26.58
CA ILE A 456 22.08 -0.93 -27.07
C ILE A 456 22.00 -0.99 -28.60
N LEU A 457 23.13 -0.79 -29.29
CA LEU A 457 23.21 -0.92 -30.75
C LEU A 457 23.31 -2.39 -31.25
N GLY A 458 23.40 -3.36 -30.35
CA GLY A 458 23.55 -4.78 -30.70
C GLY A 458 24.90 -5.11 -31.35
N LEU A 459 25.97 -4.40 -30.94
CA LEU A 459 27.32 -4.50 -31.50
C LEU A 459 28.29 -5.35 -30.68
N LEU A 460 27.85 -5.98 -29.59
CA LEU A 460 28.68 -6.91 -28.81
C LEU A 460 29.18 -8.08 -29.67
N GLY A 461 30.45 -8.47 -29.49
CA GLY A 461 31.11 -9.51 -30.28
C GLY A 461 31.46 -9.12 -31.72
N THR A 462 31.15 -7.90 -32.15
CA THR A 462 31.49 -7.42 -33.49
C THR A 462 32.94 -6.87 -33.54
N VAL A 463 33.35 -6.44 -34.74
CA VAL A 463 34.64 -5.77 -34.93
C VAL A 463 34.71 -4.45 -34.15
N SER A 464 33.56 -3.76 -33.96
CA SER A 464 33.49 -2.54 -33.15
C SER A 464 33.81 -2.84 -31.69
N ASP A 465 33.12 -3.80 -31.09
CA ASP A 465 33.35 -4.28 -29.72
C ASP A 465 34.82 -4.70 -29.49
N SER A 466 35.37 -5.50 -30.39
CA SER A 466 36.80 -5.87 -30.35
C SER A 466 37.74 -4.67 -30.54
N GLY A 467 37.35 -3.66 -31.33
CA GLY A 467 38.11 -2.45 -31.55
C GLY A 467 38.23 -1.58 -30.29
N TYR A 468 37.13 -1.40 -29.55
CA TYR A 468 37.11 -0.66 -28.29
C TYR A 468 37.84 -1.42 -27.17
N ALA A 469 37.69 -2.75 -27.11
CA ALA A 469 38.50 -3.57 -26.21
C ALA A 469 40.00 -3.40 -26.48
N LEU A 470 40.43 -3.44 -27.76
CA LEU A 470 41.82 -3.25 -28.15
C LEU A 470 42.39 -1.89 -27.73
N LEU A 471 41.57 -0.84 -27.77
CA LEU A 471 41.98 0.49 -27.30
C LEU A 471 42.39 0.46 -25.82
N ASN A 472 41.62 -0.24 -24.98
CA ASN A 472 41.93 -0.40 -23.56
C ASN A 472 43.12 -1.35 -23.30
N ILE A 473 43.29 -2.40 -24.11
CA ILE A 473 44.51 -3.22 -24.11
C ILE A 473 45.75 -2.34 -24.36
N HIS A 474 45.73 -1.49 -25.38
CA HIS A 474 46.85 -0.59 -25.67
C HIS A 474 47.13 0.44 -24.56
N LYS A 475 46.08 0.93 -23.87
CA LYS A 475 46.26 1.75 -22.67
C LYS A 475 46.97 0.96 -21.57
N ALA A 476 46.52 -0.26 -21.30
CA ALA A 476 47.12 -1.13 -20.31
C ALA A 476 48.61 -1.39 -20.59
N GLU A 477 48.95 -1.74 -21.85
CA GLU A 477 50.33 -1.94 -22.31
C GLU A 477 51.19 -0.69 -22.11
N LYS A 478 50.66 0.49 -22.44
CA LYS A 478 51.36 1.76 -22.22
C LYS A 478 51.63 2.04 -20.74
N PHE A 479 50.70 1.75 -19.84
CA PHE A 479 50.92 1.91 -18.41
C PHE A 479 51.96 0.93 -17.87
N ILE A 480 52.05 -0.29 -18.44
CA ILE A 480 53.15 -1.21 -18.12
C ILE A 480 54.50 -0.60 -18.50
N GLU A 481 54.62 -0.01 -19.69
CA GLU A 481 55.85 0.68 -20.13
C GLU A 481 56.25 1.84 -19.21
N GLN A 482 55.28 2.43 -18.52
CA GLN A 482 55.45 3.53 -17.55
C GLN A 482 55.67 3.04 -16.12
N GLU A 483 55.71 1.71 -15.90
CA GLU A 483 55.78 1.08 -14.57
C GLU A 483 54.57 1.40 -13.65
N GLU A 484 53.45 1.84 -14.22
CA GLU A 484 52.19 2.11 -13.52
C GLU A 484 51.28 0.87 -13.54
N ILE A 485 51.66 -0.14 -12.77
CA ILE A 485 51.05 -1.48 -12.86
C ILE A 485 49.57 -1.49 -12.43
N ASP A 486 49.19 -0.67 -11.44
CA ASP A 486 47.80 -0.60 -10.98
C ASP A 486 46.88 -0.03 -12.07
N SER A 487 47.33 1.02 -12.78
CA SER A 487 46.66 1.57 -13.96
C SER A 487 46.53 0.52 -15.06
N ALA A 488 47.61 -0.21 -15.35
CA ALA A 488 47.58 -1.27 -16.35
C ALA A 488 46.58 -2.39 -16.00
N ARG A 489 46.55 -2.80 -14.73
CA ARG A 489 45.59 -3.79 -14.22
C ARG A 489 44.17 -3.31 -14.38
N TYR A 490 43.89 -2.05 -14.01
CA TYR A 490 42.57 -1.46 -14.18
C TYR A 490 42.06 -1.60 -15.61
N TYR A 491 42.87 -1.23 -16.62
CA TYR A 491 42.42 -1.32 -18.02
C TYR A 491 42.25 -2.76 -18.52
N TYR A 492 43.07 -3.72 -18.08
CA TYR A 492 42.82 -5.12 -18.38
C TYR A 492 41.54 -5.62 -17.70
N GLN A 493 41.32 -5.27 -16.43
CA GLN A 493 40.12 -5.64 -15.70
C GLN A 493 38.88 -5.04 -16.35
N TYR A 494 38.94 -3.77 -16.77
CA TYR A 494 37.87 -3.10 -17.51
C TYR A 494 37.50 -3.83 -18.82
N VAL A 495 38.49 -4.37 -19.56
CA VAL A 495 38.21 -5.22 -20.74
C VAL A 495 37.53 -6.53 -20.35
N VAL A 496 37.93 -7.15 -19.25
CA VAL A 496 37.32 -8.40 -18.76
C VAL A 496 35.88 -8.19 -18.34
N ASP A 497 35.60 -7.08 -17.64
CA ASP A 497 34.28 -6.82 -17.06
C ASP A 497 33.27 -6.35 -18.10
N ASN A 498 33.71 -5.60 -19.12
CA ASN A 498 32.79 -4.89 -20.03
C ASN A 498 32.82 -5.37 -21.49
N TYR A 499 33.75 -6.26 -21.87
CA TYR A 499 33.93 -6.70 -23.26
C TYR A 499 34.05 -8.23 -23.34
N GLU A 500 33.13 -8.96 -22.69
CA GLU A 500 33.18 -10.43 -22.58
C GLU A 500 33.13 -11.16 -23.93
N GLU A 501 32.41 -10.59 -24.91
CA GLU A 501 32.26 -11.14 -26.25
C GLU A 501 33.40 -10.73 -27.21
N SER A 502 34.33 -9.89 -26.75
CA SER A 502 35.46 -9.40 -27.56
C SER A 502 36.53 -10.46 -27.80
N ASN A 503 37.20 -10.36 -28.96
CA ASN A 503 38.37 -11.18 -29.26
C ASN A 503 39.55 -10.96 -28.29
N PHE A 504 39.54 -9.85 -27.52
CA PHE A 504 40.58 -9.50 -26.56
C PHE A 504 40.24 -9.87 -25.11
N TYR A 505 39.06 -10.42 -24.83
CA TYR A 505 38.65 -10.85 -23.49
C TYR A 505 39.66 -11.85 -22.88
N LEU A 506 39.99 -12.90 -23.62
CA LEU A 506 40.93 -13.94 -23.15
C LEU A 506 42.37 -13.42 -23.04
N GLN A 507 42.74 -12.42 -23.85
CA GLN A 507 44.02 -11.73 -23.72
C GLN A 507 44.09 -10.97 -22.40
N ALA A 508 43.07 -10.17 -22.08
CA ALA A 508 43.01 -9.38 -20.87
C ALA A 508 43.03 -10.26 -19.61
N ARG A 509 42.22 -11.34 -19.59
CA ARG A 509 42.22 -12.31 -18.48
C ARG A 509 43.58 -12.96 -18.27
N PHE A 510 44.24 -13.36 -19.35
CA PHE A 510 45.59 -13.91 -19.27
C PHE A 510 46.58 -12.85 -18.75
N ALA A 511 46.49 -11.62 -19.24
CA ALA A 511 47.36 -10.52 -18.84
C ALA A 511 47.25 -10.16 -17.35
N LEU A 512 46.05 -10.23 -16.76
CA LEU A 512 45.86 -10.03 -15.31
C LEU A 512 46.64 -11.06 -14.49
N ILE A 513 46.55 -12.35 -14.85
CA ILE A 513 47.30 -13.42 -14.17
C ILE A 513 48.81 -13.18 -14.34
N TRP A 514 49.23 -12.78 -15.53
CA TRP A 514 50.62 -12.45 -15.83
C TRP A 514 51.14 -11.24 -15.04
N LEU A 515 50.32 -10.21 -14.83
CA LEU A 515 50.68 -9.05 -14.00
C LEU A 515 50.91 -9.46 -12.55
N THR A 516 50.03 -10.28 -11.98
CA THR A 516 50.21 -10.82 -10.61
C THR A 516 51.47 -11.67 -10.49
N GLU A 517 51.74 -12.55 -11.48
CA GLU A 517 52.98 -13.34 -11.55
C GLU A 517 54.24 -12.45 -11.56
N THR A 518 54.18 -11.35 -12.31
CA THR A 518 55.38 -10.57 -12.66
C THR A 518 55.69 -9.49 -11.62
N PHE A 519 54.68 -8.81 -11.10
CA PHE A 519 54.86 -7.58 -10.33
C PHE A 519 54.39 -7.67 -8.88
N GLU A 520 53.46 -8.57 -8.55
CA GLU A 520 52.88 -8.63 -7.19
C GLU A 520 53.46 -9.75 -6.35
N SER A 521 53.40 -10.98 -6.86
CA SER A 521 53.74 -12.18 -6.08
C SER A 521 54.53 -13.18 -6.93
N PRO A 522 55.77 -12.84 -7.35
CA PRO A 522 56.59 -13.74 -8.13
C PRO A 522 56.89 -15.03 -7.36
N GLY A 523 56.42 -16.17 -7.90
CA GLY A 523 56.64 -17.49 -7.32
C GLY A 523 55.59 -17.96 -6.29
N ASP A 524 54.50 -17.21 -6.10
CA ASP A 524 53.37 -17.67 -5.32
C ASP A 524 52.65 -18.85 -6.00
N SER A 525 52.31 -19.87 -5.21
CA SER A 525 51.56 -21.03 -5.66
C SER A 525 50.13 -20.68 -6.09
N SER A 526 49.56 -19.57 -5.61
CA SER A 526 48.25 -19.05 -6.03
C SER A 526 48.18 -18.75 -7.53
N VAL A 527 49.26 -18.22 -8.12
CA VAL A 527 49.37 -17.91 -9.56
C VAL A 527 49.32 -19.17 -10.42
N TYR A 528 49.90 -20.28 -9.95
CA TYR A 528 49.79 -21.58 -10.61
C TYR A 528 48.32 -22.05 -10.69
N PHE A 529 47.57 -21.87 -9.61
CA PHE A 529 46.14 -22.20 -9.59
C PHE A 529 45.35 -21.30 -10.53
N ALA A 530 45.64 -20.00 -10.58
CA ALA A 530 45.00 -19.05 -11.51
C ALA A 530 45.22 -19.43 -12.98
N TYR A 531 46.46 -19.78 -13.38
CA TYR A 531 46.71 -20.29 -14.74
C TYR A 531 46.02 -21.63 -15.01
N THR A 532 45.92 -22.51 -14.00
CA THR A 532 45.23 -23.81 -14.14
C THR A 532 43.74 -23.60 -14.35
N GLU A 533 43.12 -22.71 -13.57
CA GLU A 533 41.71 -22.35 -13.71
C GLU A 533 41.41 -21.72 -15.07
N PHE A 534 42.28 -20.84 -15.56
CA PHE A 534 42.18 -20.29 -16.91
C PHE A 534 42.23 -21.39 -17.99
N LEU A 535 43.12 -22.38 -17.85
CA LEU A 535 43.24 -23.49 -18.78
C LEU A 535 42.03 -24.44 -18.76
N ASP A 536 41.50 -24.71 -17.58
CA ASP A 536 40.32 -25.56 -17.40
C ASP A 536 39.08 -24.90 -18.00
N SER A 537 38.98 -23.57 -17.84
CA SER A 537 37.87 -22.78 -18.37
C SER A 537 37.97 -22.53 -19.87
N PHE A 538 39.19 -22.32 -20.40
CA PHE A 538 39.43 -21.95 -21.81
C PHE A 538 40.53 -22.81 -22.45
N PRO A 539 40.32 -24.11 -22.67
CA PRO A 539 41.39 -25.03 -23.06
C PRO A 539 41.91 -24.87 -24.49
N ASN A 540 41.13 -24.24 -25.39
CA ASN A 540 41.35 -24.28 -26.84
C ASN A 540 41.53 -22.89 -27.47
N ASN A 541 42.51 -22.12 -27.00
CA ASN A 541 42.87 -20.82 -27.60
C ASN A 541 44.39 -20.55 -27.52
N ASP A 542 44.81 -19.44 -28.12
CA ASP A 542 46.22 -19.04 -28.20
C ASP A 542 46.81 -18.73 -26.82
N TRP A 543 46.07 -18.04 -25.95
CA TRP A 543 46.45 -17.74 -24.57
C TRP A 543 46.53 -18.97 -23.68
N ALA A 544 45.72 -20.00 -23.95
CA ALA A 544 45.81 -21.30 -23.30
C ALA A 544 47.13 -22.00 -23.64
N ARG A 545 47.67 -21.81 -24.85
CA ARG A 545 49.01 -22.34 -25.18
C ARG A 545 50.09 -21.62 -24.36
N GLU A 546 49.96 -20.32 -24.16
CA GLU A 546 50.90 -19.55 -23.32
C GLU A 546 50.77 -19.93 -21.83
N ALA A 547 49.57 -20.05 -21.30
CA ALA A 547 49.33 -20.51 -19.93
C ALA A 547 49.89 -21.91 -19.66
N ARG A 548 49.79 -22.84 -20.62
CA ARG A 548 50.42 -24.17 -20.52
C ARG A 548 51.94 -24.11 -20.38
N LYS A 549 52.60 -23.17 -21.05
CA LYS A 549 54.07 -23.00 -20.90
C LYS A 549 54.42 -22.53 -19.49
N LYS A 550 53.59 -21.68 -18.90
CA LYS A 550 53.75 -21.17 -17.53
C LYS A 550 53.56 -22.26 -16.46
N THR A 551 52.59 -23.17 -16.64
CA THR A 551 52.34 -24.26 -15.67
C THR A 551 53.27 -25.46 -15.83
N SER A 552 53.73 -25.77 -17.05
CA SER A 552 54.65 -26.89 -17.31
C SER A 552 56.10 -26.63 -16.92
N ALA A 553 56.50 -25.37 -16.71
CA ALA A 553 57.83 -25.00 -16.24
C ALA A 553 58.04 -25.17 -14.72
N SER A 554 56.98 -25.35 -13.92
CA SER A 554 57.02 -25.38 -12.44
C SER A 554 57.07 -26.78 -11.82
N SER A 555 57.19 -27.86 -12.61
CA SER A 555 57.15 -29.25 -12.10
C SER A 555 58.43 -29.72 -11.38
N HIS A 556 59.19 -28.85 -10.71
CA HIS A 556 60.41 -29.19 -9.96
C HIS A 556 60.58 -28.35 -8.68
N VAL A 557 59.79 -28.63 -7.63
CA VAL A 557 60.31 -28.54 -6.25
C VAL A 557 59.77 -29.69 -5.41
N SER A 558 60.72 -30.40 -4.80
CA SER A 558 60.57 -31.64 -4.06
C SER A 558 60.39 -31.39 -2.55
N SER A 559 59.71 -32.35 -1.91
CA SER A 559 59.52 -32.61 -0.48
C SER A 559 60.67 -32.23 0.49
N ARG A 560 60.31 -31.76 1.71
CA ARG A 560 60.60 -32.40 3.03
C ARG A 560 60.23 -31.57 4.27
N GLN A 561 59.41 -32.19 5.13
CA GLN A 561 59.46 -32.34 6.61
C GLN A 561 59.55 -31.14 7.59
N ASN A 562 58.53 -31.10 8.48
CA ASN A 562 58.49 -30.93 9.95
C ASN A 562 59.30 -29.80 10.64
N VAL A 563 58.63 -29.01 11.50
CA VAL A 563 58.68 -29.05 12.99
C VAL A 563 58.11 -27.75 13.65
N GLN A 564 57.14 -27.96 14.56
CA GLN A 564 56.75 -27.27 15.82
C GLN A 564 56.43 -25.76 15.95
N ASP A 565 55.22 -25.53 16.50
CA ASP A 565 54.85 -24.72 17.68
C ASP A 565 55.77 -23.55 18.09
N THR A 566 55.21 -22.36 18.31
CA THR A 566 54.78 -21.90 19.66
C THR A 566 53.94 -20.62 19.57
N ILE A 567 52.85 -20.62 20.34
CA ILE A 567 51.95 -19.50 20.66
C ILE A 567 52.66 -18.50 21.59
N GLN A 568 52.31 -17.20 21.49
CA GLN A 568 52.28 -16.36 22.69
C GLN A 568 51.10 -15.39 22.65
N GLU A 569 50.15 -15.66 23.56
CA GLU A 569 49.04 -14.81 23.96
C GLU A 569 49.53 -13.49 24.59
N ASN A 570 48.71 -12.45 24.47
CA ASN A 570 48.48 -11.52 25.58
C ASN A 570 47.05 -10.98 25.50
N GLU A 571 46.25 -11.38 26.47
CA GLU A 571 44.92 -10.84 26.78
C GLU A 571 45.00 -9.48 27.49
N GLY A 572 43.94 -8.69 27.34
CA GLY A 572 43.69 -7.46 28.10
C GLY A 572 42.25 -6.95 27.94
N GLU A 573 41.34 -7.53 28.72
CA GLU A 573 39.97 -7.07 29.05
C GLU A 573 39.93 -5.69 29.80
N PRO A 574 38.76 -5.13 30.23
CA PRO A 574 37.44 -4.92 29.58
C PRO A 574 36.85 -3.50 29.90
N TRP A 575 35.51 -3.37 30.05
CA TRP A 575 34.62 -2.26 30.48
C TRP A 575 33.89 -1.55 29.30
N GLY A 576 32.56 -1.40 29.22
CA GLY A 576 31.44 -1.61 30.16
C GLY A 576 30.41 -0.47 30.02
N ASP A 577 29.13 -0.86 29.82
CA ASP A 577 27.86 -0.14 30.08
C ASP A 577 27.14 0.76 29.04
N GLN A 578 26.02 0.19 28.57
CA GLN A 578 24.62 0.68 28.57
C GLN A 578 24.25 2.09 28.05
N PHE A 579 23.47 2.11 26.96
CA PHE A 579 22.33 3.04 26.84
C PHE A 579 21.13 2.35 26.15
N LYS A 580 19.96 2.45 26.79
CA LYS A 580 18.65 1.98 26.29
C LYS A 580 18.04 3.03 25.36
N LEU A 581 17.55 2.58 24.20
CA LEU A 581 16.65 3.33 23.31
C LEU A 581 15.19 3.12 23.76
N ASP A 582 14.44 4.23 23.84
CA ASP A 582 13.02 4.26 24.16
C ASP A 582 12.23 4.35 22.82
N SER A 583 11.49 3.30 22.50
CA SER A 583 10.68 3.15 21.29
C SER A 583 9.24 3.59 21.53
N LYS A 584 8.68 4.48 20.69
CA LYS A 584 7.24 4.57 20.44
C LYS A 584 6.94 5.07 19.03
N GLU A 585 6.65 4.16 18.11
CA GLU A 585 5.79 4.43 16.96
C GLU A 585 4.56 3.50 16.99
N LYS A 586 3.46 4.05 16.48
CA LYS A 586 2.08 3.59 16.64
C LYS A 586 1.69 2.62 15.51
N GLU A 587 1.03 1.54 15.89
CA GLU A 587 0.40 0.55 15.02
C GLU A 587 -0.74 1.13 14.16
N LYS A 588 -0.77 0.72 12.88
CA LYS A 588 -1.96 0.70 12.00
C LYS A 588 -2.31 -0.77 11.71
N SER A 589 -3.61 -1.02 11.58
CA SER A 589 -4.31 -2.31 11.60
C SER A 589 -3.84 -3.36 10.57
N ASP A 590 -3.60 -4.57 11.06
CA ASP A 590 -3.18 -5.76 10.31
C ASP A 590 -4.33 -6.43 9.54
N GLU A 591 -4.25 -6.39 8.21
CA GLU A 591 -4.70 -7.50 7.37
C GLU A 591 -3.54 -8.50 7.31
N TYR A 592 -3.77 -9.80 7.59
CA TYR A 592 -2.70 -10.79 7.55
C TYR A 592 -2.19 -10.95 6.11
N ILE A 593 -1.07 -10.29 5.82
CA ILE A 593 -0.31 -10.45 4.58
C ILE A 593 0.74 -11.53 4.86
N ASP A 594 0.79 -12.58 4.03
CA ASP A 594 1.89 -13.55 4.06
C ASP A 594 3.22 -12.77 4.06
N PRO A 595 4.12 -12.98 5.05
CA PRO A 595 5.39 -12.25 5.13
C PRO A 595 6.19 -12.27 3.83
N MET A 596 6.07 -13.32 3.02
CA MET A 596 6.72 -13.42 1.71
C MET A 596 6.01 -12.58 0.63
N ALA A 597 4.68 -12.46 0.71
CA ALA A 597 3.90 -11.57 -0.16
C ALA A 597 4.11 -10.09 0.21
N GLY A 598 4.30 -9.77 1.50
CA GLY A 598 4.57 -8.42 1.99
C GLY A 598 5.87 -7.81 1.46
N ILE A 599 6.83 -8.64 1.03
CA ILE A 599 8.06 -8.20 0.37
C ILE A 599 7.77 -7.44 -0.93
N TYR A 600 6.67 -7.76 -1.61
CA TYR A 600 6.31 -7.15 -2.90
C TYR A 600 5.25 -6.06 -2.77
N ILE A 601 5.08 -5.49 -1.56
CA ILE A 601 4.12 -4.42 -1.31
C ILE A 601 4.87 -3.19 -0.78
N SER A 602 4.57 -2.02 -1.36
CA SER A 602 5.14 -0.74 -0.96
C SER A 602 4.54 -0.24 0.37
N ILE A 603 5.12 0.81 0.97
CA ILE A 603 4.55 1.47 2.16
C ILE A 603 3.14 2.03 1.92
N ASP A 604 2.86 2.43 0.68
CA ASP A 604 1.57 2.99 0.29
C ASP A 604 0.53 1.90 -0.11
N GLY A 605 0.91 0.62 -0.07
CA GLY A 605 0.04 -0.53 -0.32
C GLY A 605 0.00 -1.02 -1.77
N ASP A 606 0.83 -0.44 -2.65
CA ASP A 606 0.91 -0.82 -4.05
C ASP A 606 1.77 -2.07 -4.26
N SER A 607 1.39 -2.89 -5.24
CA SER A 607 2.23 -4.01 -5.67
C SER A 607 3.49 -3.49 -6.33
N ILE A 608 4.64 -3.91 -5.84
CA ILE A 608 5.94 -3.66 -6.45
C ILE A 608 6.14 -4.64 -7.60
N LEU A 609 6.68 -4.13 -8.72
CA LEU A 609 6.99 -4.94 -9.88
C LEU A 609 8.06 -5.98 -9.52
N ASN A 610 7.80 -7.24 -9.88
CA ASN A 610 8.81 -8.29 -9.85
C ASN A 610 9.57 -8.20 -11.17
N VAL A 611 10.76 -7.58 -11.16
CA VAL A 611 11.55 -7.32 -12.38
C VAL A 611 12.44 -8.53 -12.69
N ASP A 612 12.75 -8.66 -13.99
CA ASP A 612 13.67 -9.61 -14.59
C ASP A 612 14.93 -9.82 -13.74
N LYS A 613 15.37 -11.09 -13.66
CA LYS A 613 16.48 -11.54 -12.79
C LYS A 613 17.87 -11.02 -13.21
N ASP A 614 17.91 -10.11 -14.17
CA ASP A 614 19.08 -9.82 -14.98
C ASP A 614 19.70 -8.45 -14.67
N VAL A 615 18.96 -7.51 -14.06
CA VAL A 615 19.55 -6.26 -13.55
C VAL A 615 20.23 -6.55 -12.21
N LYS A 616 21.56 -6.56 -12.20
CA LYS A 616 22.39 -6.82 -11.02
C LYS A 616 23.28 -5.60 -10.75
N PRO A 617 23.73 -5.41 -9.50
CA PRO A 617 24.72 -4.38 -9.23
C PRO A 617 26.01 -4.69 -10.01
N SER A 618 26.49 -3.71 -10.77
CA SER A 618 27.73 -3.75 -11.54
C SER A 618 28.94 -3.52 -10.63
N ARG A 619 28.77 -2.73 -9.57
CA ARG A 619 29.85 -2.43 -8.62
C ARG A 619 29.31 -2.24 -7.19
N PHE A 620 30.19 -2.49 -6.23
CA PHE A 620 30.04 -2.04 -4.84
C PHE A 620 31.20 -1.11 -4.48
N THR A 621 30.89 -0.05 -3.75
CA THR A 621 31.87 0.97 -3.33
C THR A 621 32.86 0.48 -2.27
N GLU A 622 32.51 -0.57 -1.50
CA GLU A 622 33.33 -1.16 -0.44
C GLU A 622 33.23 -2.70 -0.46
N GLU A 623 34.18 -3.42 0.14
CA GLU A 623 34.07 -4.87 0.37
C GLU A 623 33.16 -5.18 1.56
N PHE A 624 32.38 -6.26 1.47
CA PHE A 624 31.51 -6.68 2.57
C PHE A 624 32.25 -7.50 3.63
N GLU A 625 32.37 -6.96 4.84
CA GLU A 625 32.91 -7.67 5.99
C GLU A 625 31.82 -8.24 6.91
N PHE A 626 31.77 -9.57 7.03
CA PHE A 626 30.89 -10.23 7.99
C PHE A 626 31.25 -9.85 9.43
N PRO A 627 30.30 -9.32 10.23
CA PRO A 627 30.55 -9.05 11.64
C PRO A 627 30.71 -10.35 12.42
N VAL A 628 31.50 -10.31 13.49
CA VAL A 628 31.85 -11.50 14.30
C VAL A 628 30.58 -12.13 14.89
N GLU A 629 29.60 -11.30 15.24
CA GLU A 629 28.31 -11.68 15.76
C GLU A 629 27.54 -12.59 14.78
N ALA A 630 27.70 -12.39 13.46
CA ALA A 630 27.06 -13.20 12.41
C ALA A 630 27.55 -14.66 12.37
N TYR A 631 28.66 -14.99 13.03
CA TYR A 631 29.15 -16.36 13.12
C TYR A 631 28.43 -17.19 14.19
N THR A 632 27.63 -16.55 15.03
CA THR A 632 26.84 -17.24 16.08
C THR A 632 25.57 -17.93 15.55
N VAL A 633 25.14 -17.62 14.33
CA VAL A 633 23.92 -18.17 13.70
C VAL A 633 24.18 -19.43 12.88
N ASP A 634 23.30 -20.43 13.01
CA ASP A 634 23.44 -21.77 12.41
C ASP A 634 22.99 -21.87 10.94
N TRP A 635 23.22 -20.82 10.16
CA TRP A 635 23.03 -20.86 8.70
C TRP A 635 24.37 -20.69 8.00
N ARG A 636 24.57 -21.38 6.89
CA ARG A 636 25.77 -21.21 6.03
C ARG A 636 25.56 -20.18 4.92
N GLN A 637 24.31 -20.08 4.47
CA GLN A 637 23.85 -19.10 3.50
C GLN A 637 22.54 -18.51 3.99
N TYR A 638 22.34 -17.22 3.78
CA TYR A 638 21.09 -16.54 4.08
C TYR A 638 20.68 -15.63 2.92
N ASP A 639 19.41 -15.68 2.57
CA ASP A 639 18.84 -14.88 1.50
C ASP A 639 18.23 -13.60 2.12
N PHE A 640 18.82 -12.44 1.83
CA PHE A 640 18.29 -11.14 2.20
C PHE A 640 17.46 -10.57 1.04
N TYR A 641 16.30 -10.01 1.36
CA TYR A 641 15.41 -9.36 0.42
C TYR A 641 15.43 -7.86 0.66
N PHE A 642 15.70 -7.10 -0.39
CA PHE A 642 15.70 -5.65 -0.37
C PHE A 642 14.60 -5.13 -1.28
N GLN A 643 13.91 -4.09 -0.84
CA GLN A 643 13.29 -3.16 -1.78
C GLN A 643 14.32 -2.09 -2.09
N ILE A 644 14.62 -1.84 -3.36
CA ILE A 644 15.60 -0.84 -3.81
C ILE A 644 14.93 0.04 -4.85
N LYS A 645 15.22 1.34 -4.78
CA LYS A 645 14.85 2.32 -5.79
C LYS A 645 16.14 2.89 -6.38
N LEU A 646 16.28 2.73 -7.69
CA LEU A 646 17.45 3.19 -8.44
C LEU A 646 17.14 4.51 -9.12
N ASP A 647 18.15 5.37 -9.21
CA ASP A 647 18.15 6.49 -10.14
C ASP A 647 18.68 6.10 -11.54
N PHE A 648 18.84 7.05 -12.45
CA PHE A 648 19.27 6.81 -13.84
C PHE A 648 20.77 6.56 -14.00
N SER A 649 21.57 6.82 -12.96
CA SER A 649 22.97 6.37 -12.92
C SER A 649 23.08 4.91 -12.43
N GLY A 650 21.97 4.36 -11.94
CA GLY A 650 21.96 3.07 -11.28
C GLY A 650 22.45 3.13 -9.83
N GLU A 651 22.61 4.32 -9.26
CA GLU A 651 22.87 4.48 -7.83
C GLU A 651 21.59 4.20 -7.03
N VAL A 652 21.78 3.71 -5.80
CA VAL A 652 20.68 3.47 -4.86
C VAL A 652 20.19 4.79 -4.27
N GLU A 653 19.05 5.27 -4.77
CA GLU A 653 18.34 6.46 -4.25
C GLU A 653 17.70 6.18 -2.88
N ASP A 654 17.09 4.99 -2.73
CA ASP A 654 16.41 4.57 -1.49
C ASP A 654 16.38 3.02 -1.38
N TYR A 655 16.33 2.49 -0.17
CA TYR A 655 16.31 1.05 0.07
C TYR A 655 15.62 0.65 1.39
N ARG A 656 15.17 -0.60 1.46
CA ARG A 656 14.60 -1.21 2.67
C ARG A 656 14.94 -2.68 2.78
N LEU A 657 15.51 -3.09 3.90
CA LEU A 657 15.69 -4.50 4.22
C LEU A 657 14.36 -5.12 4.68
N MET A 658 13.91 -6.17 3.99
CA MET A 658 12.59 -6.77 4.20
C MET A 658 12.57 -7.91 5.20
N ASN A 659 13.74 -8.52 5.46
CA ASN A 659 13.87 -9.66 6.37
C ASN A 659 15.11 -9.54 7.27
N PRO A 660 15.16 -8.53 8.17
CA PRO A 660 16.27 -8.35 9.08
C PRO A 660 16.48 -9.57 9.98
N THR A 661 17.74 -9.82 10.33
CA THR A 661 18.11 -10.86 11.29
C THR A 661 18.09 -10.32 12.73
N PRO A 662 18.13 -11.18 13.76
CA PRO A 662 18.34 -10.73 15.14
C PRO A 662 19.71 -10.08 15.40
N ILE A 663 20.62 -10.10 14.43
CA ILE A 663 21.99 -9.59 14.55
C ILE A 663 22.02 -8.20 13.92
N GLU A 664 21.84 -7.18 14.75
CA GLU A 664 21.70 -5.80 14.30
C GLU A 664 22.89 -5.31 13.46
N GLU A 665 24.11 -5.61 13.91
CA GLU A 665 25.34 -5.24 13.21
C GLU A 665 25.42 -5.87 11.80
N LEU A 666 24.88 -7.09 11.62
CA LEU A 666 24.82 -7.73 10.31
C LEU A 666 23.83 -7.00 9.40
N ASN A 667 22.67 -6.61 9.92
CA ASN A 667 21.68 -5.86 9.15
C ASN A 667 22.27 -4.51 8.69
N ILE A 668 22.87 -3.74 9.60
CA ILE A 668 23.47 -2.42 9.32
C ILE A 668 24.56 -2.51 8.24
N ARG A 669 25.46 -3.51 8.35
CA ARG A 669 26.55 -3.67 7.38
C ARG A 669 26.02 -4.06 6.00
N ILE A 670 25.01 -4.94 5.94
CA ILE A 670 24.42 -5.34 4.66
C ILE A 670 23.67 -4.16 4.04
N GLU A 671 22.90 -3.40 4.84
CA GLU A 671 22.23 -2.20 4.38
C GLU A 671 23.22 -1.17 3.81
N ARG A 672 24.33 -0.90 4.51
CA ARG A 672 25.39 -0.01 3.98
C ARG A 672 26.00 -0.55 2.69
N TYR A 673 26.28 -1.84 2.64
CA TYR A 673 26.85 -2.48 1.46
C TYR A 673 25.92 -2.37 0.26
N ILE A 674 24.61 -2.58 0.45
CA ILE A 674 23.60 -2.39 -0.61
C ILE A 674 23.43 -0.90 -0.97
N ALA A 675 23.45 0.01 -0.01
CA ALA A 675 23.37 1.45 -0.27
C ALA A 675 24.51 1.97 -1.15
N GLY A 676 25.69 1.34 -1.03
CA GLY A 676 26.87 1.63 -1.84
C GLY A 676 26.95 0.82 -3.14
N ALA A 677 25.86 0.18 -3.57
CA ALA A 677 25.79 -0.56 -4.83
C ALA A 677 25.45 0.36 -6.00
N GLU A 678 26.11 0.15 -7.12
CA GLU A 678 25.83 0.78 -8.41
C GLU A 678 25.31 -0.31 -9.36
N PHE A 679 24.28 0.01 -10.14
CA PHE A 679 23.58 -0.92 -11.04
C PHE A 679 23.76 -0.50 -12.49
N GLU A 680 23.89 -1.49 -13.36
CA GLU A 680 23.87 -1.25 -14.81
C GLU A 680 22.41 -1.15 -15.27
N VAL A 681 21.93 0.08 -15.45
CA VAL A 681 20.54 0.37 -15.81
C VAL A 681 20.32 0.55 -17.32
N SER A 682 21.36 0.38 -18.13
CA SER A 682 21.34 0.53 -19.60
C SER A 682 20.37 -0.45 -20.29
N THR A 683 20.20 -1.65 -19.72
CA THR A 683 19.26 -2.69 -20.18
C THR A 683 17.91 -2.65 -19.48
N MET A 684 17.75 -1.75 -18.50
CA MET A 684 16.56 -1.69 -17.67
C MET A 684 15.40 -0.97 -18.39
N PRO A 685 14.19 -1.56 -18.47
CA PRO A 685 13.03 -0.88 -19.04
C PRO A 685 12.72 0.44 -18.32
N LEU A 686 12.49 1.52 -19.08
CA LEU A 686 12.23 2.87 -18.55
C LEU A 686 11.02 2.92 -17.60
N GLU A 687 10.04 2.04 -17.83
CA GLU A 687 8.85 1.88 -16.98
C GLU A 687 9.18 1.45 -15.55
N GLN A 688 10.39 0.93 -15.31
CA GLN A 688 10.85 0.36 -14.05
C GLN A 688 11.92 1.24 -13.37
N GLN A 689 12.55 2.15 -14.12
CA GLN A 689 13.50 3.13 -13.59
C GLN A 689 12.76 4.14 -12.68
N GLY A 690 13.39 4.53 -11.56
CA GLY A 690 12.78 5.41 -10.56
C GLY A 690 11.59 4.79 -9.78
N LYS A 691 11.33 3.49 -9.94
CA LYS A 691 10.34 2.73 -9.15
C LYS A 691 11.03 1.79 -8.17
N TRP A 692 10.33 1.49 -7.07
CA TRP A 692 10.71 0.44 -6.14
C TRP A 692 10.73 -0.91 -6.83
N GLN A 693 11.72 -1.73 -6.48
CA GLN A 693 11.93 -3.07 -7.02
C GLN A 693 12.42 -4.00 -5.91
N VAL A 694 12.19 -5.31 -6.05
CA VAL A 694 12.62 -6.31 -5.06
C VAL A 694 13.85 -7.05 -5.55
N TYR A 695 14.92 -7.00 -4.76
CA TYR A 695 16.18 -7.71 -5.00
C TYR A 695 16.41 -8.78 -3.95
N LYS A 696 17.00 -9.89 -4.39
CA LYS A 696 17.35 -11.03 -3.52
C LYS A 696 18.86 -11.26 -3.54
N TYR A 697 19.51 -11.04 -2.41
CA TYR A 697 20.94 -11.26 -2.25
C TYR A 697 21.21 -12.46 -1.36
N ARG A 698 22.05 -13.39 -1.85
CA ARG A 698 22.48 -14.55 -1.08
C ARG A 698 23.85 -14.30 -0.47
N PHE A 699 23.89 -14.11 0.84
CA PHE A 699 25.12 -13.97 1.59
C PHE A 699 25.61 -15.35 2.03
N THR A 700 26.84 -15.70 1.65
CA THR A 700 27.49 -16.96 2.05
C THR A 700 28.56 -16.66 3.08
N LYS A 701 28.44 -17.23 4.28
CA LYS A 701 29.48 -17.06 5.30
C LYS A 701 30.79 -17.73 4.84
N PRO A 702 31.95 -17.08 5.03
CA PRO A 702 33.24 -17.69 4.82
C PRO A 702 33.39 -18.99 5.61
N ARG A 703 34.09 -19.99 5.04
CA ARG A 703 34.45 -21.22 5.76
C ARG A 703 35.59 -20.91 6.73
N GLU A 704 35.23 -20.70 7.99
CA GLU A 704 36.10 -20.62 9.18
C GLU A 704 37.27 -19.60 9.07
N PHE A 705 37.18 -18.55 9.88
CA PHE A 705 38.37 -17.91 10.45
C PHE A 705 39.16 -19.00 11.20
N ASN A 706 40.31 -19.41 10.68
CA ASN A 706 41.31 -20.08 11.51
C ASN A 706 41.87 -19.03 12.47
N GLN A 707 41.35 -19.06 13.70
CA GLN A 707 41.82 -18.45 14.96
C GLN A 707 42.44 -17.05 14.90
#